data_AF-A0A2T7NKU5-F1
#
_entry.id   AF-A0A2T7NKU5-F1
#
_cell.length_a   1.000
_cell.length_b   1.000
_cell.length_c   1.000
_cell.angle_alpha   90.00
_cell.angle_beta   90.00
_cell.angle_gamma   90.00
#
_symmetry.space_group_name_H-M   'P 1'
#
loop_
_entity.id
_entity.type
_entity.pdbx_description
1 polymer ?
#
loop_
_entity_poly.entity_id
_entity_poly.type
_entity_poly.pdbx_seq_one_letter_code
_entity_poly.pdbx_strand_id
1 'polypeptide(L)'
;MDAQVLGNRTLTKCSGVFFAAETKITCSIPSVPPLRDTVLICHFPEDLSVTKKDFTVYHYVQHDIPESVLDCWWIKGVLDCYTKPGFKFDRRVSQTLNTTIHNVTMANTGFYTCQVAGYSPDLLETCEFSLKPDVVDCSWEYGILYCNVEDGYFFDKEVSSYIQVEIPRKDTKGDAYTCWLEGSDADELAMCFLETESEENSVLPMAVGISLGLLLVIASSVIGIFIWRLRRRARKSEISQEDELQEMINKDKHPITQAFQDFQLKKVKDMYPDMLKGLYFVPPVYFNKIQYTTQSVAGQAIHIADSPDPSDVRHDQAMQHVLHCLRHMAQQQNMFVLTQFKYEDYLNNPGPDFAKHGLPTFSSLKKKFRDKDDGCFDILFIHRLHGVVAGVVKSVSDKNNDCEDGGGSVDDHLVTEVSDAIRQLNKAKNVLQHLLSDQEQITVRLILMLPNVAMSTLERALNSHTKVAQELHDCLHLNATDDSTQLCLCADHLSSPSVPWKVNSTVVNHLKQWWEGVTKAHANQPKMTTELFQDIVARFCGPATQSCLNFSVESKYYMLPKTLNQAISLTSHLFEQYILYPGMTDMLEEPRVFLSGPPGTGKTRMLALVGRKWMSEGHVVHLITSVETREATRALEKLLLQTPRSQSQTFPKSGISRLVCEIDDKKKRDESIEKLIGFAKLNPLFALIDELVLERGHTGREPRDCDACGKNVVKFLTQSVQLTDTETEIIEMNTSTGTEQTTFGQCPALQYRDVLILFESNVTQDSPIVKALSNIRIPVQVIDFQKPSSTICMSSVLAARTSSLCTLRRKVVVYVEGAGNRSNISLQRGRQKGLTSCTSQLVFVKYNKN
;
A
#
# COMPACT_ATOMS: atom_id res chain seq x y z
N MET A 1 -1.54 53.67 32.67
CA MET A 1 -2.15 54.91 32.15
C MET A 1 -1.86 54.95 30.66
N ASP A 2 -2.95 55.07 29.90
CA ASP A 2 -3.17 54.64 28.51
C ASP A 2 -2.67 55.59 27.40
N ALA A 3 -3.00 55.18 26.16
CA ALA A 3 -3.00 55.86 24.85
C ALA A 3 -1.71 55.65 24.01
N GLN A 4 -1.63 54.87 22.92
CA GLN A 4 -2.53 54.44 21.83
C GLN A 4 -2.80 55.50 20.72
N VAL A 5 -2.59 55.07 19.44
CA VAL A 5 -3.29 55.45 18.16
C VAL A 5 -2.70 56.67 17.39
N LEU A 6 -2.47 56.76 16.06
CA LEU A 6 -2.93 56.17 14.76
C LEU A 6 -1.82 56.40 13.68
N GLY A 7 -1.43 55.46 12.79
CA GLY A 7 -2.02 55.14 11.47
C GLY A 7 -1.29 55.85 10.29
N ASN A 8 -1.19 55.40 9.03
CA ASN A 8 -1.53 54.17 8.30
C ASN A 8 -1.09 54.36 6.81
N ARG A 9 -0.73 53.28 6.07
CA ARG A 9 -0.87 53.02 4.59
C ARG A 9 0.26 52.10 4.07
N THR A 10 0.07 50.81 3.84
CA THR A 10 -0.67 50.05 2.77
C THR A 10 0.35 49.26 1.93
N LEU A 11 0.30 47.93 2.01
CA LEU A 11 0.60 47.04 0.88
C LEU A 11 -0.45 45.93 0.84
N THR A 12 -1.05 45.80 -0.34
CA THR A 12 -2.29 45.09 -0.61
C THR A 12 -2.03 43.60 -0.85
N LYS A 13 -2.65 42.77 -0.01
CA LYS A 13 -3.40 41.54 -0.32
C LYS A 13 -3.26 40.97 -1.76
N CYS A 14 -2.62 39.81 -1.88
CA CYS A 14 -3.12 38.73 -2.73
C CYS A 14 -3.55 37.58 -1.81
N SER A 15 -4.85 37.53 -1.57
CA SER A 15 -5.52 36.37 -1.00
C SER A 15 -5.60 35.25 -2.04
N GLY A 16 -5.22 34.06 -1.62
CA GLY A 16 -5.55 32.80 -2.26
C GLY A 16 -5.66 31.67 -1.23
N VAL A 17 -6.01 31.99 0.02
CA VAL A 17 -6.58 31.00 0.93
C VAL A 17 -8.04 30.91 0.55
N PHE A 18 -8.45 29.82 -0.07
CA PHE A 18 -9.84 29.44 -0.05
C PHE A 18 -10.20 29.19 1.41
N PHE A 19 -10.83 30.19 2.05
CA PHE A 19 -11.83 29.90 3.06
C PHE A 19 -12.92 29.13 2.31
N ALA A 20 -12.89 27.80 2.39
CA ALA A 20 -14.14 27.07 2.27
C ALA A 20 -15.06 27.67 3.35
N ALA A 21 -16.26 28.07 2.97
CA ALA A 21 -17.26 28.58 3.89
C ALA A 21 -17.31 27.71 5.15
N GLU A 22 -17.59 28.32 6.32
CA GLU A 22 -17.88 27.61 7.57
C GLU A 22 -19.04 26.62 7.31
N THR A 23 -18.70 25.43 6.86
CA THR A 23 -19.64 24.45 6.34
C THR A 23 -19.61 23.27 7.30
N LYS A 24 -20.74 23.10 7.98
CA LYS A 24 -20.92 22.08 8.99
C LYS A 24 -21.08 20.71 8.34
N ILE A 25 -20.69 19.66 9.06
CA ILE A 25 -21.03 18.30 8.72
C ILE A 25 -22.41 18.01 9.32
N THR A 26 -23.36 17.62 8.48
CA THR A 26 -24.74 17.37 8.90
C THR A 26 -25.13 15.93 8.60
N CYS A 27 -26.22 15.48 9.22
CA CYS A 27 -26.79 14.18 8.90
C CYS A 27 -28.32 14.23 8.88
N SER A 28 -28.93 13.26 8.19
CA SER A 28 -30.37 13.08 8.12
C SER A 28 -30.72 11.60 8.17
N ILE A 29 -31.78 11.27 8.89
CA ILE A 29 -32.31 9.92 9.00
C ILE A 29 -33.84 10.00 9.14
N PRO A 30 -34.62 9.35 8.25
CA PRO A 30 -36.08 9.40 8.32
C PRO A 30 -36.61 8.42 9.38
N SER A 31 -37.62 8.86 10.14
CA SER A 31 -38.42 8.00 11.03
C SER A 31 -39.24 7.01 10.21
N VAL A 32 -39.18 5.74 10.56
CA VAL A 32 -39.94 4.65 9.89
C VAL A 32 -40.63 3.77 10.94
N PRO A 33 -41.68 3.03 10.58
CA PRO A 33 -42.25 1.99 11.45
C PRO A 33 -41.20 0.94 11.84
N PRO A 34 -41.41 0.20 12.94
CA PRO A 34 -40.57 -0.93 13.32
C PRO A 34 -40.38 -1.92 12.16
N LEU A 35 -39.24 -2.61 12.13
CA LEU A 35 -38.88 -3.64 11.14
C LEU A 35 -38.76 -3.15 9.68
N ARG A 36 -38.82 -1.84 9.42
CA ARG A 36 -38.49 -1.27 8.11
C ARG A 36 -37.01 -0.93 7.99
N ASP A 37 -36.53 -0.86 6.77
CA ASP A 37 -35.21 -0.31 6.49
C ASP A 37 -35.27 1.22 6.53
N THR A 38 -34.23 1.84 7.09
CA THR A 38 -34.01 3.28 6.98
C THR A 38 -32.57 3.57 6.53
N VAL A 39 -32.33 4.75 5.97
CA VAL A 39 -31.01 5.15 5.48
C VAL A 39 -30.55 6.40 6.21
N LEU A 40 -29.43 6.29 6.91
CA LEU A 40 -28.70 7.40 7.48
C LEU A 40 -27.82 8.03 6.40
N ILE A 41 -28.00 9.33 6.17
CA ILE A 41 -27.24 10.10 5.18
C ILE A 41 -26.41 11.14 5.92
N CYS A 42 -25.08 11.07 5.75
CA CYS A 42 -24.17 12.13 6.18
C CYS A 42 -23.84 13.04 5.00
N HIS A 43 -23.75 14.34 5.25
CA HIS A 43 -23.37 15.36 4.29
C HIS A 43 -22.07 16.02 4.73
N PHE A 44 -21.08 15.98 3.84
CA PHE A 44 -19.74 16.53 4.06
C PHE A 44 -19.50 17.75 3.17
N PRO A 45 -18.75 18.74 3.66
CA PRO A 45 -18.42 19.95 2.91
C PRO A 45 -17.38 19.72 1.80
N GLU A 46 -16.70 18.59 1.81
CA GLU A 46 -15.71 18.20 0.82
C GLU A 46 -15.87 16.73 0.42
N ASP A 47 -15.38 16.37 -0.77
CA ASP A 47 -15.47 15.00 -1.27
C ASP A 47 -14.42 14.11 -0.61
N LEU A 48 -14.86 13.20 0.26
CA LEU A 48 -13.95 12.31 1.00
C LEU A 48 -13.28 11.26 0.10
N SER A 49 -13.86 10.96 -1.07
CA SER A 49 -13.21 10.10 -2.06
C SER A 49 -12.00 10.74 -2.70
N VAL A 50 -11.93 12.08 -2.70
CA VAL A 50 -10.82 12.86 -3.24
C VAL A 50 -9.82 13.20 -2.14
N THR A 51 -10.30 13.68 -0.99
CA THR A 51 -9.43 14.15 0.11
C THR A 51 -8.82 13.01 0.90
N LYS A 52 -9.37 11.79 0.79
CA LYS A 52 -8.89 10.59 1.47
C LYS A 52 -8.78 10.77 2.99
N LYS A 53 -9.70 11.56 3.57
CA LYS A 53 -9.80 11.74 5.02
C LYS A 53 -10.57 10.58 5.64
N ASP A 54 -10.09 10.10 6.78
CA ASP A 54 -10.74 9.08 7.58
C ASP A 54 -12.04 9.65 8.19
N PHE A 55 -13.06 8.82 8.36
CA PHE A 55 -14.37 9.24 8.87
C PHE A 55 -15.08 8.13 9.64
N THR A 56 -15.90 8.54 10.61
CA THR A 56 -16.60 7.63 11.53
C THR A 56 -18.03 8.13 11.77
N VAL A 57 -18.99 7.22 11.84
CA VAL A 57 -20.38 7.49 12.23
C VAL A 57 -20.62 6.92 13.61
N TYR A 58 -21.09 7.76 14.53
CA TYR A 58 -21.41 7.37 15.91
C TYR A 58 -22.91 7.38 16.15
N HIS A 59 -23.36 6.47 17.03
CA HIS A 59 -24.71 6.39 17.56
C HIS A 59 -24.68 6.59 19.09
N TYR A 60 -25.55 7.46 19.59
CA TYR A 60 -25.68 7.84 21.00
C TYR A 60 -27.07 7.42 21.51
N VAL A 61 -27.10 6.53 22.49
CA VAL A 61 -28.32 6.15 23.22
C VAL A 61 -28.39 7.00 24.48
N GLN A 62 -29.40 7.87 24.60
CA GLN A 62 -29.80 8.65 25.80
C GLN A 62 -28.74 8.79 26.94
N HIS A 63 -27.58 9.39 26.63
CA HIS A 63 -26.46 9.74 27.54
C HIS A 63 -25.34 8.69 27.79
N ASP A 64 -25.27 7.62 27.01
CA ASP A 64 -24.17 6.63 27.06
C ASP A 64 -22.98 6.95 26.14
N ILE A 65 -21.88 6.20 26.32
CA ILE A 65 -20.67 6.27 25.49
C ILE A 65 -21.03 6.01 24.01
N PRO A 66 -20.62 6.87 23.06
CA PRO A 66 -20.98 6.69 21.66
C PRO A 66 -20.42 5.40 21.09
N GLU A 67 -21.29 4.64 20.42
CA GLU A 67 -20.88 3.44 19.69
C GLU A 67 -20.60 3.79 18.23
N SER A 68 -19.47 3.32 17.71
CA SER A 68 -19.13 3.46 16.29
C SER A 68 -19.94 2.46 15.47
N VAL A 69 -20.88 2.96 14.65
CA VAL A 69 -21.70 2.11 13.76
C VAL A 69 -21.02 1.89 12.41
N LEU A 70 -20.20 2.85 11.97
CA LEU A 70 -19.37 2.76 10.78
C LEU A 70 -18.04 3.47 11.05
N ASP A 71 -16.91 2.82 10.79
CA ASP A 71 -15.56 3.39 10.97
C ASP A 71 -14.71 3.12 9.73
N CYS A 72 -14.26 4.16 9.05
CA CYS A 72 -13.63 4.08 7.74
C CYS A 72 -12.28 4.80 7.71
N TRP A 73 -11.27 4.13 7.15
CA TRP A 73 -9.91 4.66 7.02
C TRP A 73 -9.29 4.36 5.66
N TRP A 74 -8.35 5.20 5.26
CA TRP A 74 -7.65 5.05 3.98
C TRP A 74 -6.28 4.39 4.15
N ILE A 75 -6.06 3.27 3.45
CA ILE A 75 -4.76 2.58 3.37
C ILE A 75 -4.25 2.66 1.94
N LYS A 76 -3.15 3.40 1.72
CA LYS A 76 -2.54 3.58 0.39
C LYS A 76 -3.55 4.02 -0.70
N GLY A 77 -4.53 4.85 -0.33
CA GLY A 77 -5.58 5.35 -1.23
C GLY A 77 -6.78 4.42 -1.43
N VAL A 78 -6.78 3.23 -0.82
CA VAL A 78 -7.91 2.29 -0.78
C VAL A 78 -8.71 2.51 0.50
N LEU A 79 -10.03 2.62 0.38
CA LEU A 79 -10.95 2.77 1.51
C LEU A 79 -11.21 1.41 2.15
N ASP A 80 -10.94 1.29 3.44
CA ASP A 80 -11.33 0.14 4.24
C ASP A 80 -12.20 0.58 5.41
N CYS A 81 -13.18 -0.25 5.77
CA CYS A 81 -14.20 0.14 6.74
C CYS A 81 -14.66 -1.04 7.60
N TYR A 82 -14.94 -0.73 8.86
CA TYR A 82 -15.68 -1.56 9.78
C TYR A 82 -17.15 -1.11 9.83
N THR A 83 -18.09 -2.04 9.67
CA THR A 83 -19.53 -1.79 9.79
C THR A 83 -20.10 -2.66 10.90
N LYS A 84 -20.86 -2.06 11.84
CA LYS A 84 -21.52 -2.77 12.94
C LYS A 84 -22.60 -3.71 12.39
N PRO A 85 -22.79 -4.92 12.96
CA PRO A 85 -23.90 -5.80 12.59
C PRO A 85 -25.26 -5.08 12.65
N GLY A 86 -26.11 -5.26 11.64
CA GLY A 86 -27.39 -4.54 11.47
C GLY A 86 -27.30 -3.27 10.60
N PHE A 87 -26.08 -2.81 10.31
CA PHE A 87 -25.82 -1.69 9.42
C PHE A 87 -25.16 -2.20 8.12
N LYS A 88 -25.44 -1.55 7.00
CA LYS A 88 -24.87 -1.86 5.69
C LYS A 88 -24.31 -0.60 5.04
N PHE A 89 -23.07 -0.70 4.58
CA PHE A 89 -22.38 0.37 3.86
C PHE A 89 -21.80 -0.15 2.55
N ASP A 90 -22.18 0.46 1.43
CA ASP A 90 -21.81 0.03 0.07
C ASP A 90 -20.40 0.46 -0.36
N ARG A 91 -19.56 0.93 0.59
CA ARG A 91 -18.17 1.38 0.35
C ARG A 91 -18.04 2.52 -0.68
N ARG A 92 -19.12 3.27 -0.89
CA ARG A 92 -19.15 4.48 -1.73
C ARG A 92 -19.28 5.69 -0.82
N VAL A 93 -18.28 6.55 -0.86
CA VAL A 93 -18.27 7.83 -0.16
C VAL A 93 -17.94 8.93 -1.16
N SER A 94 -18.55 10.09 -1.03
CA SER A 94 -18.18 11.29 -1.79
C SER A 94 -18.30 12.51 -0.86
N GLN A 95 -19.04 13.55 -1.29
CA GLN A 95 -19.60 14.57 -0.40
C GLN A 95 -20.75 14.03 0.45
N THR A 96 -21.28 12.85 0.12
CA THR A 96 -22.29 12.17 0.93
C THR A 96 -21.89 10.74 1.27
N LEU A 97 -22.45 10.24 2.36
CA LEU A 97 -22.30 8.88 2.84
C LEU A 97 -23.67 8.31 3.23
N ASN A 98 -24.03 7.18 2.66
CA ASN A 98 -25.29 6.50 2.94
C ASN A 98 -25.01 5.20 3.69
N THR A 99 -25.63 5.04 4.87
CA THR A 99 -25.57 3.81 5.68
C THR A 99 -26.98 3.29 5.88
N THR A 100 -27.27 2.08 5.41
CA THR A 100 -28.59 1.45 5.57
C THR A 100 -28.67 0.72 6.90
N ILE A 101 -29.76 0.90 7.63
CA ILE A 101 -30.10 0.16 8.85
C ILE A 101 -31.23 -0.79 8.48
N HIS A 102 -30.97 -2.09 8.58
CA HIS A 102 -31.97 -3.10 8.24
C HIS A 102 -32.84 -3.46 9.45
N ASN A 103 -34.14 -3.62 9.23
CA ASN A 103 -35.13 -4.02 10.24
C ASN A 103 -35.00 -3.21 11.55
N VAL A 104 -35.30 -1.92 11.51
CA VAL A 104 -35.12 -1.03 12.68
C VAL A 104 -35.91 -1.50 13.91
N THR A 105 -35.32 -1.35 15.09
CA THR A 105 -35.92 -1.65 16.39
C THR A 105 -35.73 -0.48 17.35
N MET A 106 -36.29 -0.58 18.57
CA MET A 106 -36.05 0.43 19.61
C MET A 106 -34.57 0.62 19.92
N ALA A 107 -33.73 -0.41 19.75
CA ALA A 107 -32.28 -0.31 19.97
C ALA A 107 -31.56 0.60 18.96
N ASN A 108 -32.19 0.91 17.83
CA ASN A 108 -31.63 1.80 16.81
C ASN A 108 -31.98 3.28 17.05
N THR A 109 -32.91 3.59 17.97
CA THR A 109 -33.32 4.96 18.30
C THR A 109 -32.21 5.75 19.01
N GLY A 110 -32.23 7.08 18.89
CA GLY A 110 -31.23 7.97 19.49
C GLY A 110 -30.57 8.91 18.50
N PHE A 111 -29.44 9.50 18.88
CA PHE A 111 -28.74 10.50 18.07
C PHE A 111 -27.62 9.88 17.26
N TYR A 112 -27.42 10.36 16.05
CA TYR A 112 -26.32 9.98 15.18
C TYR A 112 -25.48 11.22 14.85
N THR A 113 -24.17 11.04 14.72
CA THR A 113 -23.27 12.07 14.20
C THR A 113 -22.25 11.48 13.24
N CYS A 114 -21.81 12.28 12.28
CA CYS A 114 -20.83 11.89 11.29
C CYS A 114 -19.59 12.75 11.48
N GLN A 115 -18.44 12.13 11.75
CA GLN A 115 -17.20 12.81 12.06
C GLN A 115 -16.17 12.55 10.96
N VAL A 116 -15.45 13.59 10.53
CA VAL A 116 -14.38 13.51 9.53
C VAL A 116 -13.07 14.03 10.13
N ALA A 117 -11.96 13.35 9.81
CA ALA A 117 -10.63 13.75 10.23
C ALA A 117 -10.28 15.20 9.84
N GLY A 118 -9.99 16.03 10.83
CA GLY A 118 -9.59 17.43 10.64
C GLY A 118 -10.71 18.47 10.81
N TYR A 119 -11.95 18.06 11.10
CA TYR A 119 -13.03 18.98 11.50
C TYR A 119 -13.11 19.14 13.02
N SER A 120 -13.37 20.37 13.48
CA SER A 120 -13.63 20.64 14.91
C SER A 120 -14.99 20.05 15.32
N PRO A 121 -15.14 19.55 16.57
CA PRO A 121 -16.43 19.10 17.08
C PRO A 121 -17.56 20.13 16.97
N ASP A 122 -17.24 21.43 17.03
CA ASP A 122 -18.22 22.52 16.94
C ASP A 122 -18.88 22.64 15.54
N LEU A 123 -18.32 21.96 14.54
CA LEU A 123 -18.81 21.92 13.16
C LEU A 123 -19.63 20.66 12.87
N LEU A 124 -19.88 19.81 13.87
CA LEU A 124 -20.64 18.57 13.73
C LEU A 124 -22.08 18.77 14.20
N GLU A 125 -23.06 18.45 13.34
CA GLU A 125 -24.46 18.37 13.73
C GLU A 125 -24.90 16.92 13.99
N THR A 126 -25.91 16.77 14.84
CA THR A 126 -26.51 15.48 15.19
C THR A 126 -27.89 15.35 14.58
N CYS A 127 -28.25 14.15 14.13
CA CYS A 127 -29.61 13.80 13.67
C CYS A 127 -30.23 12.76 14.60
N GLU A 128 -31.52 12.88 14.85
CA GLU A 128 -32.25 11.99 15.76
C GLU A 128 -33.09 10.98 14.98
N PHE A 129 -33.05 9.72 15.39
CA PHE A 129 -33.90 8.67 14.86
C PHE A 129 -34.93 8.21 15.90
N SER A 130 -36.20 8.20 15.48
CA SER A 130 -37.36 7.76 16.25
C SER A 130 -38.26 6.85 15.40
N LEU A 131 -38.94 5.90 16.04
CA LEU A 131 -39.91 5.02 15.37
C LEU A 131 -41.28 5.70 15.22
N LYS A 132 -42.02 5.34 14.16
CA LYS A 132 -43.41 5.78 13.96
C LYS A 132 -44.36 4.93 14.86
N PRO A 133 -45.36 5.51 15.55
CA PRO A 133 -46.25 4.79 16.47
C PRO A 133 -47.23 3.82 15.77
N ASP A 134 -47.78 2.84 16.52
CA ASP A 134 -48.69 1.78 16.07
C ASP A 134 -50.18 2.18 16.08
N VAL A 135 -50.99 1.59 15.19
CA VAL A 135 -52.39 1.98 14.92
C VAL A 135 -53.41 1.33 15.88
N VAL A 136 -53.24 0.04 16.20
CA VAL A 136 -54.04 -0.70 17.20
C VAL A 136 -53.10 -1.63 17.96
N ASP A 137 -53.07 -1.53 19.29
CA ASP A 137 -52.28 -2.39 20.18
C ASP A 137 -53.18 -3.01 21.25
N CYS A 138 -53.16 -4.33 21.38
CA CYS A 138 -54.05 -5.10 22.23
C CYS A 138 -53.26 -6.08 23.12
N SER A 139 -53.55 -6.09 24.41
CA SER A 139 -52.95 -6.99 25.40
C SER A 139 -54.00 -7.58 26.34
N TRP A 140 -53.74 -8.78 26.87
CA TRP A 140 -54.61 -9.43 27.86
C TRP A 140 -54.11 -9.15 29.27
N GLU A 141 -54.94 -8.53 30.10
CA GLU A 141 -54.67 -8.40 31.53
C GLU A 141 -55.81 -9.04 32.32
N TYR A 142 -55.46 -10.01 33.19
CA TYR A 142 -56.42 -10.71 34.07
C TYR A 142 -57.62 -11.36 33.35
N GLY A 143 -57.40 -11.83 32.11
CA GLY A 143 -58.46 -12.45 31.29
C GLY A 143 -59.41 -11.44 30.65
N ILE A 144 -59.08 -10.15 30.67
CA ILE A 144 -59.79 -9.07 29.97
C ILE A 144 -58.86 -8.50 28.90
N LEU A 145 -59.37 -8.35 27.68
CA LEU A 145 -58.62 -7.76 26.57
C LEU A 145 -58.64 -6.24 26.68
N TYR A 146 -57.47 -5.64 26.84
CA TYR A 146 -57.24 -4.19 26.79
C TYR A 146 -56.65 -3.82 25.44
N CYS A 147 -57.24 -2.84 24.77
CA CYS A 147 -56.76 -2.37 23.48
C CYS A 147 -56.66 -0.85 23.47
N ASN A 148 -55.54 -0.34 22.97
CA ASN A 148 -55.28 1.05 22.67
C ASN A 148 -55.39 1.26 21.15
N VAL A 149 -56.11 2.28 20.72
CA VAL A 149 -56.41 2.53 19.30
C VAL A 149 -56.10 3.99 18.97
N GLU A 150 -55.39 4.19 17.87
CA GLU A 150 -55.10 5.53 17.35
C GLU A 150 -56.39 6.25 16.93
N ASP A 151 -56.48 7.55 17.24
CA ASP A 151 -57.68 8.36 17.03
C ASP A 151 -58.18 8.31 15.57
N GLY A 152 -59.40 7.78 15.40
CA GLY A 152 -60.09 7.70 14.11
C GLY A 152 -60.15 6.29 13.51
N TYR A 153 -59.35 5.34 13.99
CA TYR A 153 -59.48 3.93 13.65
C TYR A 153 -60.51 3.26 14.55
N PHE A 154 -61.29 2.32 14.00
CA PHE A 154 -62.27 1.55 14.76
C PHE A 154 -62.01 0.06 14.54
N PHE A 155 -62.23 -0.79 15.54
CA PHE A 155 -62.11 -2.23 15.35
C PHE A 155 -63.15 -2.97 16.20
N ASP A 156 -63.55 -4.16 15.74
CA ASP A 156 -64.53 -4.99 16.45
C ASP A 156 -63.86 -5.75 17.62
N LYS A 157 -64.47 -5.68 18.80
CA LYS A 157 -63.95 -6.28 20.05
C LYS A 157 -64.29 -7.76 20.22
N GLU A 158 -64.99 -8.38 19.27
CA GLU A 158 -65.28 -9.81 19.32
C GLU A 158 -64.01 -10.66 19.06
N VAL A 159 -63.64 -11.50 20.03
CA VAL A 159 -62.46 -12.37 19.92
C VAL A 159 -62.78 -13.55 19.01
N SER A 160 -62.22 -13.53 17.79
CA SER A 160 -62.31 -14.61 16.81
C SER A 160 -60.94 -14.91 16.18
N SER A 161 -60.86 -15.82 15.21
CA SER A 161 -59.61 -16.08 14.46
C SER A 161 -59.22 -14.96 13.49
N TYR A 162 -60.00 -13.87 13.44
CA TYR A 162 -59.74 -12.68 12.65
C TYR A 162 -60.13 -11.42 13.45
N ILE A 163 -59.44 -10.32 13.19
CA ILE A 163 -59.77 -8.99 13.71
C ILE A 163 -60.13 -8.09 12.54
N GLN A 164 -61.21 -7.31 12.68
CA GLN A 164 -61.65 -6.39 11.64
C GLN A 164 -61.41 -4.96 12.12
N VAL A 165 -60.59 -4.22 11.37
CA VAL A 165 -60.25 -2.81 11.64
C VAL A 165 -60.83 -1.96 10.51
N GLU A 166 -61.68 -1.00 10.86
CA GLU A 166 -62.18 0.04 9.98
C GLU A 166 -61.20 1.22 9.95
N ILE A 167 -60.76 1.54 8.73
CA ILE A 167 -59.78 2.59 8.46
C ILE A 167 -60.56 3.86 8.06
N PRO A 168 -60.38 5.00 8.78
CA PRO A 168 -61.11 6.22 8.48
C PRO A 168 -60.70 6.77 7.12
N ARG A 169 -61.68 7.34 6.38
CA ARG A 169 -61.42 8.16 5.18
C ARG A 169 -60.75 9.48 5.56
N LYS A 170 -59.46 9.44 5.91
CA LYS A 170 -58.56 10.58 5.72
C LYS A 170 -57.68 10.28 4.51
N ASP A 171 -56.92 11.25 4.00
CA ASP A 171 -56.03 11.11 2.83
C ASP A 171 -54.89 10.08 3.09
N THR A 172 -55.23 8.80 3.23
CA THR A 172 -54.34 7.66 3.50
C THR A 172 -53.88 7.01 2.19
N LYS A 173 -53.49 7.84 1.21
CA LYS A 173 -53.00 7.36 -0.08
C LYS A 173 -51.65 6.66 0.11
N GLY A 174 -51.63 5.34 -0.07
CA GLY A 174 -50.40 4.54 -0.11
C GLY A 174 -49.95 3.94 1.23
N ASP A 175 -50.80 3.97 2.26
CA ASP A 175 -50.48 3.33 3.54
C ASP A 175 -50.57 1.80 3.44
N ALA A 176 -49.62 1.12 4.08
CA ALA A 176 -49.51 -0.33 4.14
C ALA A 176 -49.71 -0.79 5.59
N TYR A 177 -50.62 -1.74 5.81
CA TYR A 177 -51.01 -2.24 7.13
C TYR A 177 -50.56 -3.68 7.32
N THR A 178 -50.18 -4.02 8.54
CA THR A 178 -49.74 -5.37 8.94
C THR A 178 -50.34 -5.73 10.28
N CYS A 179 -50.75 -6.99 10.46
CA CYS A 179 -51.21 -7.51 11.74
C CYS A 179 -50.12 -8.38 12.36
N TRP A 180 -49.86 -8.20 13.65
CA TRP A 180 -48.85 -8.97 14.38
C TRP A 180 -49.48 -9.60 15.63
N LEU A 181 -49.15 -10.86 15.88
CA LEU A 181 -49.55 -11.60 17.08
C LEU A 181 -48.29 -11.98 17.86
N GLU A 182 -48.35 -11.87 19.19
CA GLU A 182 -47.20 -12.19 20.05
C GLU A 182 -46.76 -13.65 19.84
N GLY A 183 -45.49 -13.83 19.45
CA GLY A 183 -44.91 -15.13 19.08
C GLY A 183 -44.82 -15.42 17.57
N SER A 184 -45.33 -14.54 16.70
CA SER A 184 -45.13 -14.64 15.25
C SER A 184 -43.71 -14.28 14.83
N ASP A 185 -43.14 -15.06 13.91
CA ASP A 185 -41.81 -14.83 13.35
C ASP A 185 -41.83 -13.68 12.33
N ALA A 186 -40.81 -12.82 12.34
CA ALA A 186 -40.81 -11.58 11.56
C ALA A 186 -40.84 -11.83 10.04
N ASP A 187 -40.36 -13.00 9.61
CA ASP A 187 -40.28 -13.40 8.20
C ASP A 187 -41.62 -13.92 7.63
N GLU A 188 -42.67 -14.11 8.47
CA GLU A 188 -43.98 -14.65 8.05
C GLU A 188 -45.08 -13.57 7.90
N LEU A 189 -44.74 -12.29 8.02
CA LEU A 189 -45.72 -11.20 8.00
C LEU A 189 -46.10 -10.75 6.57
N ALA A 190 -47.39 -10.75 6.27
CA ALA A 190 -47.95 -10.25 5.00
C ALA A 190 -48.47 -8.80 5.16
N MET A 191 -48.23 -7.96 4.14
CA MET A 191 -48.67 -6.55 4.13
C MET A 191 -49.89 -6.34 3.23
N CYS A 192 -50.86 -5.56 3.73
CA CYS A 192 -52.07 -5.16 3.01
C CYS A 192 -52.00 -3.70 2.57
N PHE A 193 -52.37 -3.39 1.33
CA PHE A 193 -52.39 -2.04 0.76
C PHE A 193 -53.83 -1.64 0.39
N LEU A 194 -54.18 -0.37 0.58
CA LEU A 194 -55.48 0.19 0.16
C LEU A 194 -55.37 0.77 -1.26
N GLU A 195 -56.00 0.11 -2.24
CA GLU A 195 -56.15 0.59 -3.61
C GLU A 195 -57.55 1.20 -3.83
N THR A 196 -57.67 2.26 -4.64
CA THR A 196 -58.97 2.84 -5.04
C THR A 196 -59.25 2.59 -6.52
N GLU A 197 -60.39 1.95 -6.82
CA GLU A 197 -60.93 1.82 -8.18
C GLU A 197 -61.35 3.20 -8.73
N SER A 198 -60.77 3.60 -9.86
CA SER A 198 -61.28 4.69 -10.68
C SER A 198 -62.39 4.18 -11.59
N GLU A 199 -63.60 4.73 -11.45
CA GLU A 199 -64.79 4.39 -12.23
C GLU A 199 -64.56 4.49 -13.76
N GLU A 200 -64.75 3.37 -14.46
CA GLU A 200 -65.04 3.34 -15.90
C GLU A 200 -66.50 3.74 -16.11
N ASN A 201 -66.74 4.80 -16.90
CA ASN A 201 -68.04 5.03 -17.54
C ASN A 201 -67.93 4.77 -19.04
N SER A 202 -68.65 3.75 -19.49
CA SER A 202 -68.84 3.37 -20.89
C SER A 202 -70.18 3.93 -21.40
N VAL A 203 -70.17 4.65 -22.53
CA VAL A 203 -71.35 4.80 -23.41
C VAL A 203 -70.90 4.97 -24.88
N LEU A 204 -71.38 4.09 -25.75
CA LEU A 204 -71.64 4.31 -27.19
C LEU A 204 -73.19 4.17 -27.36
N PRO A 205 -73.89 4.68 -28.41
CA PRO A 205 -73.43 4.72 -29.81
C PRO A 205 -74.02 5.84 -30.73
N MET A 206 -73.62 5.75 -32.02
CA MET A 206 -74.30 6.17 -33.26
C MET A 206 -73.87 7.48 -33.98
N ALA A 207 -73.02 7.27 -34.99
CA ALA A 207 -73.36 7.33 -36.43
C ALA A 207 -72.88 8.51 -37.31
N VAL A 208 -72.38 8.08 -38.48
CA VAL A 208 -72.24 8.75 -39.80
C VAL A 208 -71.14 9.80 -39.97
N GLY A 209 -70.17 9.49 -40.84
CA GLY A 209 -69.21 10.48 -41.36
C GLY A 209 -68.05 9.87 -42.15
N ILE A 210 -68.36 9.27 -43.30
CA ILE A 210 -67.44 8.72 -44.31
C ILE A 210 -66.41 9.77 -44.76
N SER A 211 -65.13 9.42 -44.92
CA SER A 211 -64.42 9.48 -46.22
C SER A 211 -62.87 9.53 -46.16
N LEU A 212 -62.28 8.64 -46.97
CA LEU A 212 -60.99 8.74 -47.67
C LEU A 212 -59.68 8.71 -46.86
N GLY A 213 -58.98 7.58 -46.96
CA GLY A 213 -57.54 7.53 -46.71
C GLY A 213 -56.89 6.14 -46.58
N LEU A 214 -57.64 5.03 -46.64
CA LEU A 214 -57.08 3.69 -46.45
C LEU A 214 -56.91 2.90 -47.77
N LEU A 215 -56.13 3.43 -48.70
CA LEU A 215 -55.69 2.69 -49.90
C LEU A 215 -54.22 2.90 -50.30
N LEU A 216 -53.33 3.26 -49.35
CA LEU A 216 -51.88 3.42 -49.63
C LEU A 216 -50.93 2.83 -48.57
N VAL A 217 -51.27 1.68 -47.96
CA VAL A 217 -50.31 1.00 -47.04
C VAL A 217 -50.04 -0.47 -47.39
N ILE A 218 -50.71 -1.04 -48.40
CA ILE A 218 -50.48 -2.45 -48.82
C ILE A 218 -49.57 -2.57 -50.06
N ALA A 219 -49.18 -1.45 -50.69
CA ALA A 219 -48.27 -1.46 -51.86
C ALA A 219 -46.79 -1.14 -51.53
N SER A 220 -46.48 -0.58 -50.36
CA SER A 220 -45.12 -0.16 -49.98
C SER A 220 -44.28 -1.25 -49.31
N SER A 221 -44.91 -2.30 -48.77
CA SER A 221 -44.23 -3.44 -48.13
C SER A 221 -43.70 -4.48 -49.13
N VAL A 222 -44.25 -4.55 -50.36
CA VAL A 222 -43.82 -5.52 -51.39
C VAL A 222 -42.67 -4.99 -52.24
N ILE A 223 -42.60 -3.67 -52.49
CA ILE A 223 -41.49 -3.04 -53.26
C ILE A 223 -40.19 -2.98 -52.43
N GLY A 224 -40.27 -2.78 -51.12
CA GLY A 224 -39.10 -2.78 -50.23
C GLY A 224 -38.39 -4.14 -50.16
N ILE A 225 -39.14 -5.24 -50.14
CA ILE A 225 -38.59 -6.60 -50.10
C ILE A 225 -37.98 -7.00 -51.45
N PHE A 226 -38.51 -6.50 -52.56
CA PHE A 226 -37.99 -6.75 -53.91
C PHE A 226 -36.69 -5.95 -54.20
N ILE A 227 -36.60 -4.69 -53.75
CA ILE A 227 -35.35 -3.89 -53.84
C ILE A 227 -34.25 -4.47 -52.92
N TRP A 228 -34.62 -4.99 -51.75
CA TRP A 228 -33.69 -5.68 -50.85
C TRP A 228 -33.15 -7.00 -51.43
N ARG A 229 -33.97 -7.75 -52.19
CA ARG A 229 -33.55 -8.98 -52.88
C ARG A 229 -32.76 -8.73 -54.18
N LEU A 230 -32.99 -7.64 -54.91
CA LEU A 230 -32.20 -7.28 -56.10
C LEU A 230 -30.85 -6.64 -55.76
N ARG A 231 -30.74 -5.84 -54.68
CA ARG A 231 -29.44 -5.34 -54.19
C ARG A 231 -28.53 -6.46 -53.64
N ARG A 232 -29.10 -7.57 -53.15
CA ARG A 232 -28.36 -8.77 -52.75
C ARG A 232 -27.80 -9.60 -53.92
N ARG A 233 -28.27 -9.39 -55.17
CA ARG A 233 -27.71 -10.07 -56.35
C ARG A 233 -26.75 -9.20 -57.17
N ALA A 234 -26.85 -7.87 -57.09
CA ALA A 234 -25.90 -6.97 -57.75
C ALA A 234 -24.61 -6.72 -56.95
N ARG A 235 -24.61 -6.94 -55.62
CA ARG A 235 -23.41 -6.80 -54.77
C ARG A 235 -22.65 -8.13 -54.59
N LYS A 236 -22.73 -9.02 -55.59
CA LYS A 236 -22.08 -10.34 -55.63
C LYS A 236 -21.20 -10.52 -56.87
N SER A 237 -20.84 -9.42 -57.56
CA SER A 237 -20.05 -9.42 -58.81
C SER A 237 -18.86 -8.45 -58.79
N GLU A 238 -18.56 -7.81 -57.65
CA GLU A 238 -17.37 -6.96 -57.44
C GLU A 238 -16.73 -7.26 -56.07
N ILE A 239 -16.84 -8.52 -55.65
CA ILE A 239 -16.09 -9.10 -54.52
C ILE A 239 -15.49 -10.38 -55.08
N SER A 240 -14.42 -10.23 -55.86
CA SER A 240 -13.64 -11.36 -56.37
C SER A 240 -12.23 -10.97 -56.84
N GLN A 241 -11.88 -9.68 -56.92
CA GLN A 241 -10.51 -9.24 -57.25
C GLN A 241 -9.84 -8.42 -56.14
N GLU A 242 -10.61 -7.81 -55.24
CA GLU A 242 -10.04 -7.09 -54.09
C GLU A 242 -9.70 -8.06 -52.94
N ASP A 243 -10.44 -9.16 -52.79
CA ASP A 243 -10.12 -10.23 -51.83
C ASP A 243 -8.87 -11.04 -52.23
N GLU A 244 -8.55 -11.20 -53.52
CA GLU A 244 -7.29 -11.84 -53.96
C GLU A 244 -6.08 -10.90 -53.80
N LEU A 245 -6.26 -9.58 -53.92
CA LEU A 245 -5.19 -8.61 -53.65
C LEU A 245 -4.97 -8.39 -52.14
N GLN A 246 -6.02 -8.52 -51.32
CA GLN A 246 -5.90 -8.49 -49.85
C GLN A 246 -5.43 -9.83 -49.24
N GLU A 247 -5.67 -10.98 -49.88
CA GLU A 247 -5.00 -12.24 -49.52
C GLU A 247 -3.51 -12.23 -49.91
N MET A 248 -3.12 -11.53 -50.98
CA MET A 248 -1.71 -11.37 -51.37
C MET A 248 -0.93 -10.33 -50.54
N ILE A 249 -1.58 -9.57 -49.65
CA ILE A 249 -0.94 -8.59 -48.74
C ILE A 249 -0.76 -9.14 -47.31
N ASN A 250 -1.38 -10.29 -46.97
CA ASN A 250 -1.02 -11.03 -45.76
C ASN A 250 0.23 -11.86 -46.02
N LYS A 251 1.41 -11.25 -45.90
CA LYS A 251 2.68 -11.97 -45.79
C LYS A 251 2.56 -13.04 -44.70
N ASP A 252 2.52 -14.32 -45.11
CA ASP A 252 2.77 -15.55 -44.34
C ASP A 252 3.03 -15.37 -42.83
N LYS A 253 1.99 -15.06 -42.05
CA LYS A 253 2.04 -15.35 -40.61
C LYS A 253 1.61 -16.79 -40.45
N HIS A 254 2.60 -17.68 -40.40
CA HIS A 254 2.41 -19.10 -40.08
C HIS A 254 1.37 -19.25 -38.94
N PRO A 255 0.34 -20.11 -39.05
CA PRO A 255 -0.77 -20.17 -38.09
C PRO A 255 -0.35 -20.25 -36.61
N ILE A 256 0.77 -20.93 -36.35
CA ILE A 256 1.41 -21.03 -35.02
C ILE A 256 1.82 -19.65 -34.47
N THR A 257 2.39 -18.78 -35.31
CA THR A 257 2.82 -17.43 -34.90
C THR A 257 1.63 -16.58 -34.46
N GLN A 258 0.53 -16.62 -35.22
CA GLN A 258 -0.68 -15.89 -34.86
C GLN A 258 -1.30 -16.42 -33.55
N ALA A 259 -1.43 -17.74 -33.44
CA ALA A 259 -1.92 -18.37 -32.21
C ALA A 259 -1.04 -18.05 -30.98
N PHE A 260 0.28 -17.95 -31.19
CA PHE A 260 1.22 -17.54 -30.14
C PHE A 260 1.04 -16.08 -29.72
N GLN A 261 0.89 -15.15 -30.68
CA GLN A 261 0.60 -13.74 -30.39
C GLN A 261 -0.72 -13.60 -29.60
N ASP A 262 -1.77 -14.30 -30.03
CA ASP A 262 -3.08 -14.28 -29.37
C ASP A 262 -3.00 -14.86 -27.95
N PHE A 263 -2.24 -15.95 -27.77
CA PHE A 263 -1.97 -16.54 -26.46
C PHE A 263 -1.24 -15.56 -25.52
N GLN A 264 -0.16 -14.94 -25.99
CA GLN A 264 0.61 -13.94 -25.23
C GLN A 264 -0.28 -12.76 -24.83
N LEU A 265 -1.08 -12.23 -25.77
CA LEU A 265 -1.97 -11.11 -25.53
C LEU A 265 -3.06 -11.44 -24.51
N LYS A 266 -3.67 -12.63 -24.62
CA LYS A 266 -4.66 -13.11 -23.64
C LYS A 266 -4.06 -13.15 -22.24
N LYS A 267 -2.88 -13.75 -22.08
CA LYS A 267 -2.21 -13.86 -20.79
C LYS A 267 -1.81 -12.51 -20.21
N VAL A 268 -1.38 -11.57 -21.05
CA VAL A 268 -1.07 -10.20 -20.60
C VAL A 268 -2.32 -9.46 -20.15
N LYS A 269 -3.46 -9.62 -20.83
CA LYS A 269 -4.75 -9.04 -20.39
C LYS A 269 -5.19 -9.61 -19.04
N ASP A 270 -4.97 -10.90 -18.80
CA ASP A 270 -5.25 -11.52 -17.50
C ASP A 270 -4.32 -10.96 -16.39
N MET A 271 -3.03 -10.73 -16.70
CA MET A 271 -2.06 -10.18 -15.75
C MET A 271 -2.25 -8.68 -15.49
N TYR A 272 -2.70 -7.93 -16.50
CA TYR A 272 -2.85 -6.47 -16.46
C TYR A 272 -4.22 -6.06 -17.06
N PRO A 273 -5.32 -6.22 -16.30
CA PRO A 273 -6.67 -5.93 -16.81
C PRO A 273 -6.85 -4.48 -17.29
N ASP A 274 -6.20 -3.53 -16.61
CA ASP A 274 -6.24 -2.10 -16.94
C ASP A 274 -5.04 -1.63 -17.79
N MET A 275 -4.43 -2.51 -18.59
CA MET A 275 -3.20 -2.21 -19.36
C MET A 275 -3.24 -0.93 -20.21
N LEU A 276 -4.42 -0.48 -20.64
CA LEU A 276 -4.59 0.72 -21.47
C LEU A 276 -4.61 2.04 -20.67
N LYS A 277 -4.85 1.97 -19.35
CA LYS A 277 -5.04 3.11 -18.45
C LYS A 277 -4.14 3.07 -17.21
N GLY A 278 -3.44 1.97 -16.98
CA GLY A 278 -2.61 1.76 -15.80
C GLY A 278 -1.14 2.11 -16.03
N LEU A 279 -0.43 2.21 -14.90
CA LEU A 279 1.01 2.29 -14.79
C LEU A 279 1.53 0.97 -14.20
N TYR A 280 2.48 0.33 -14.87
CA TYR A 280 3.01 -0.95 -14.42
C TYR A 280 4.53 -0.95 -14.42
N PHE A 281 5.13 -1.23 -13.27
CA PHE A 281 6.54 -1.57 -13.16
C PHE A 281 6.69 -3.08 -13.25
N VAL A 282 7.59 -3.56 -14.11
CA VAL A 282 7.81 -4.98 -14.38
C VAL A 282 9.33 -5.24 -14.30
N PRO A 283 9.85 -5.80 -13.19
CA PRO A 283 9.11 -6.25 -12.01
C PRO A 283 8.52 -5.11 -11.15
N PRO A 284 7.47 -5.39 -10.34
CA PRO A 284 6.87 -4.39 -9.44
C PRO A 284 7.82 -3.90 -8.35
N VAL A 285 8.80 -4.72 -8.00
CA VAL A 285 9.86 -4.46 -7.01
C VAL A 285 11.20 -4.70 -7.70
N TYR A 286 12.16 -3.80 -7.48
CA TYR A 286 13.52 -3.97 -7.98
C TYR A 286 14.31 -4.89 -7.05
N PHE A 287 14.99 -5.88 -7.60
CA PHE A 287 15.77 -6.86 -6.83
C PHE A 287 17.26 -6.59 -6.98
N ASN A 288 17.97 -6.40 -5.88
CA ASN A 288 19.42 -6.17 -5.92
C ASN A 288 20.17 -7.42 -6.39
N LYS A 289 21.27 -7.19 -7.09
CA LYS A 289 22.22 -8.22 -7.51
C LYS A 289 23.06 -8.63 -6.30
N ILE A 290 22.58 -9.65 -5.60
CA ILE A 290 23.31 -10.28 -4.49
C ILE A 290 23.44 -11.76 -4.82
N GLN A 291 24.68 -12.25 -4.78
CA GLN A 291 24.95 -13.67 -4.90
C GLN A 291 25.00 -14.31 -3.52
N TYR A 292 24.60 -15.58 -3.47
CA TYR A 292 24.64 -16.36 -2.25
C TYR A 292 25.39 -17.67 -2.48
N THR A 293 26.28 -17.97 -1.54
CA THR A 293 26.87 -19.29 -1.40
C THR A 293 25.94 -20.18 -0.57
N THR A 294 25.57 -21.34 -1.11
CA THR A 294 24.73 -22.31 -0.39
C THR A 294 25.61 -23.23 0.45
N GLN A 295 25.23 -23.44 1.71
CA GLN A 295 25.78 -24.48 2.57
C GLN A 295 24.65 -25.27 3.23
N SER A 296 24.98 -26.38 3.91
CA SER A 296 24.00 -27.21 4.62
C SER A 296 24.43 -27.39 6.07
N VAL A 297 23.51 -27.11 7.00
CA VAL A 297 23.71 -27.31 8.44
C VAL A 297 22.53 -28.15 8.95
N ALA A 298 22.81 -29.33 9.50
CA ALA A 298 21.79 -30.28 9.97
C ALA A 298 20.71 -30.60 8.91
N GLY A 299 21.10 -30.72 7.64
CA GLY A 299 20.17 -30.96 6.52
C GLY A 299 19.33 -29.75 6.10
N GLN A 300 19.49 -28.61 6.76
CA GLN A 300 18.88 -27.33 6.40
C GLN A 300 19.81 -26.56 5.47
N ALA A 301 19.33 -26.21 4.27
CA ALA A 301 20.05 -25.31 3.37
C ALA A 301 20.11 -23.90 3.98
N ILE A 302 21.31 -23.35 4.05
CA ILE A 302 21.63 -21.97 4.44
C ILE A 302 22.25 -21.24 3.26
N HIS A 303 21.98 -19.95 3.15
CA HIS A 303 22.45 -19.09 2.06
C HIS A 303 23.26 -17.94 2.67
N ILE A 304 24.54 -17.89 2.36
CA ILE A 304 25.45 -16.86 2.88
C ILE A 304 25.59 -15.81 1.80
N ALA A 305 25.25 -14.56 2.11
CA ALA A 305 25.40 -13.47 1.16
C ALA A 305 26.89 -13.26 0.86
N ASP A 306 27.26 -13.33 -0.42
CA ASP A 306 28.62 -13.06 -0.85
C ASP A 306 28.93 -11.55 -0.73
N SER A 307 30.21 -11.19 -0.68
CA SER A 307 30.60 -9.77 -0.72
C SER A 307 30.19 -9.19 -2.08
N PRO A 308 29.31 -8.18 -2.12
CA PRO A 308 28.78 -7.68 -3.38
C PRO A 308 29.85 -6.87 -4.12
N ASP A 309 29.84 -6.95 -5.46
CA ASP A 309 30.68 -6.08 -6.29
C ASP A 309 30.31 -4.61 -6.03
N PRO A 310 31.27 -3.73 -5.65
CA PRO A 310 30.98 -2.32 -5.41
C PRO A 310 30.30 -1.61 -6.58
N SER A 311 30.57 -2.04 -7.82
CA SER A 311 29.92 -1.51 -9.02
C SER A 311 28.45 -1.88 -9.10
N ASP A 312 28.10 -3.13 -8.79
CA ASP A 312 26.70 -3.59 -8.73
C ASP A 312 25.94 -2.89 -7.60
N VAL A 313 26.56 -2.68 -6.42
CA VAL A 313 25.94 -1.93 -5.32
C VAL A 313 25.60 -0.50 -5.75
N ARG A 314 26.54 0.21 -6.38
CA ARG A 314 26.32 1.58 -6.86
C ARG A 314 25.24 1.64 -7.93
N HIS A 315 25.27 0.70 -8.88
CA HIS A 315 24.27 0.62 -9.94
C HIS A 315 22.87 0.33 -9.37
N ASP A 316 22.74 -0.63 -8.44
CA ASP A 316 21.46 -0.96 -7.80
C ASP A 316 20.90 0.22 -6.99
N GLN A 317 21.76 0.96 -6.27
CA GLN A 317 21.34 2.18 -5.57
C GLN A 317 20.83 3.25 -6.54
N ALA A 318 21.55 3.49 -7.65
CA ALA A 318 21.17 4.42 -8.69
C ALA A 318 19.82 4.03 -9.33
N MET A 319 19.66 2.75 -9.69
CA MET A 319 18.42 2.20 -10.23
C MET A 319 17.25 2.38 -9.27
N GLN A 320 17.42 2.01 -7.99
CA GLN A 320 16.37 2.17 -6.99
C GLN A 320 15.97 3.63 -6.80
N HIS A 321 16.94 4.54 -6.76
CA HIS A 321 16.70 5.98 -6.59
C HIS A 321 15.89 6.56 -7.75
N VAL A 322 16.30 6.25 -8.99
CA VAL A 322 15.56 6.62 -10.20
C VAL A 322 14.14 6.06 -10.17
N LEU A 323 13.98 4.75 -9.93
CA LEU A 323 12.67 4.10 -9.93
C LEU A 323 11.74 4.63 -8.85
N HIS A 324 12.27 4.93 -7.66
CA HIS A 324 11.51 5.55 -6.58
C HIS A 324 10.95 6.91 -7.00
N CYS A 325 11.78 7.76 -7.58
CA CYS A 325 11.38 9.06 -8.10
C CYS A 325 10.36 8.96 -9.25
N LEU A 326 10.60 8.06 -10.20
CA LEU A 326 9.68 7.81 -11.33
C LEU A 326 8.31 7.34 -10.86
N ARG A 327 8.22 6.47 -9.83
CA ARG A 327 6.94 6.02 -9.26
C ARG A 327 6.08 7.17 -8.74
N HIS A 328 6.69 8.18 -8.14
CA HIS A 328 5.98 9.38 -7.65
C HIS A 328 5.51 10.28 -8.79
N MET A 329 6.29 10.40 -9.88
CA MET A 329 5.93 11.19 -11.05
C MET A 329 4.83 10.53 -11.90
N ALA A 330 4.87 9.20 -12.00
CA ALA A 330 4.08 8.43 -12.94
C ALA A 330 2.63 8.14 -12.53
N GLN A 331 2.18 8.60 -11.34
CA GLN A 331 0.81 8.37 -10.84
C GLN A 331 -0.33 8.90 -11.75
N GLN A 332 0.01 9.63 -12.83
CA GLN A 332 -0.92 10.16 -13.82
C GLN A 332 -0.57 9.77 -15.27
N GLN A 333 0.32 8.79 -15.49
CA GLN A 333 0.83 8.41 -16.82
C GLN A 333 0.55 6.93 -17.14
N ASN A 334 0.21 6.64 -18.40
CA ASN A 334 -0.12 5.29 -18.88
C ASN A 334 1.11 4.65 -19.54
N MET A 335 1.86 3.84 -18.79
CA MET A 335 3.06 3.19 -19.31
C MET A 335 3.44 1.91 -18.58
N PHE A 336 4.19 1.06 -19.29
CA PHE A 336 4.93 -0.04 -18.69
C PHE A 336 6.40 0.37 -18.55
N VAL A 337 6.97 0.17 -17.37
CA VAL A 337 8.38 0.42 -17.06
C VAL A 337 9.03 -0.92 -16.76
N LEU A 338 9.82 -1.42 -17.70
CA LEU A 338 10.53 -2.68 -17.58
C LEU A 338 11.95 -2.42 -17.08
N THR A 339 12.41 -3.24 -16.15
CA THR A 339 13.78 -3.19 -15.61
C THR A 339 14.31 -4.60 -15.44
N GLN A 340 15.63 -4.74 -15.30
CA GLN A 340 16.28 -6.05 -15.08
C GLN A 340 15.94 -7.07 -16.19
N PHE A 341 15.78 -6.58 -17.42
CA PHE A 341 15.30 -7.36 -18.55
C PHE A 341 16.45 -7.68 -19.52
N LYS A 342 16.86 -8.96 -19.63
CA LYS A 342 17.94 -9.36 -20.53
C LYS A 342 17.47 -9.49 -21.97
N TYR A 343 18.34 -9.18 -22.93
CA TYR A 343 18.00 -9.29 -24.35
C TYR A 343 17.67 -10.73 -24.77
N GLU A 344 18.40 -11.72 -24.22
CA GLU A 344 18.22 -13.14 -24.50
C GLU A 344 16.90 -13.73 -24.01
N ASP A 345 16.22 -13.06 -23.08
CA ASP A 345 14.97 -13.54 -22.50
C ASP A 345 13.76 -13.22 -23.39
N TYR A 346 13.91 -12.32 -24.37
CA TYR A 346 12.81 -11.91 -25.25
C TYR A 346 12.28 -13.06 -26.10
N LEU A 347 11.02 -13.43 -25.84
CA LEU A 347 10.26 -14.49 -26.51
C LEU A 347 11.00 -15.84 -26.57
N ASN A 348 11.92 -16.09 -25.64
CA ASN A 348 12.80 -17.26 -25.69
C ASN A 348 12.27 -18.46 -24.89
N ASN A 349 11.16 -18.29 -24.15
CA ASN A 349 10.49 -19.34 -23.40
C ASN A 349 9.04 -19.61 -23.88
N PRO A 350 8.79 -19.85 -25.18
CA PRO A 350 7.43 -19.92 -25.74
C PRO A 350 6.63 -21.17 -25.33
N GLY A 351 7.28 -22.20 -24.78
CA GLY A 351 6.66 -23.50 -24.52
C GLY A 351 6.67 -24.42 -25.75
N PRO A 352 6.37 -25.73 -25.57
CA PRO A 352 6.52 -26.73 -26.63
C PRO A 352 5.59 -26.47 -27.83
N ASP A 353 4.37 -26.01 -27.58
CA ASP A 353 3.35 -25.78 -28.63
C ASP A 353 3.71 -24.62 -29.57
N PHE A 354 4.55 -23.70 -29.11
CA PHE A 354 4.91 -22.47 -29.81
C PHE A 354 6.41 -22.38 -30.14
N ALA A 355 7.19 -23.45 -29.93
CA ALA A 355 8.64 -23.47 -30.13
C ALA A 355 9.10 -23.10 -31.55
N LYS A 356 8.20 -23.17 -32.54
CA LYS A 356 8.46 -22.85 -33.96
C LYS A 356 7.85 -21.50 -34.40
N HIS A 357 7.53 -20.59 -33.47
CA HIS A 357 6.96 -19.29 -33.85
C HIS A 357 7.93 -18.48 -34.74
N GLY A 358 7.36 -17.66 -35.63
CA GLY A 358 8.11 -16.84 -36.59
C GLY A 358 8.51 -15.44 -36.11
N LEU A 359 8.22 -15.08 -34.85
CA LEU A 359 8.56 -13.75 -34.32
C LEU A 359 10.08 -13.53 -34.19
N PRO A 360 10.59 -12.29 -34.39
CA PRO A 360 12.00 -11.99 -34.18
C PRO A 360 12.43 -12.27 -32.74
N THR A 361 13.60 -12.88 -32.56
CA THR A 361 14.20 -13.16 -31.24
C THR A 361 15.66 -12.69 -31.22
N PHE A 362 16.22 -12.50 -30.02
CA PHE A 362 17.62 -12.09 -29.89
C PHE A 362 18.62 -13.13 -30.41
N SER A 363 18.29 -14.43 -30.35
CA SER A 363 19.16 -15.51 -30.83
C SER A 363 19.47 -15.42 -32.33
N SER A 364 18.53 -14.90 -33.13
CA SER A 364 18.75 -14.62 -34.55
C SER A 364 19.72 -13.45 -34.81
N LEU A 365 19.83 -12.53 -33.85
CA LEU A 365 20.72 -11.36 -33.88
C LEU A 365 22.13 -11.68 -33.34
N LYS A 366 22.26 -12.58 -32.35
CA LYS A 366 23.53 -13.01 -31.74
C LYS A 366 24.53 -13.58 -32.77
N LYS A 367 24.05 -14.09 -33.90
CA LYS A 367 24.92 -14.52 -35.02
C LYS A 367 25.58 -13.34 -35.77
N LYS A 368 25.00 -12.14 -35.70
CA LYS A 368 25.50 -10.92 -36.38
C LYS A 368 26.42 -10.08 -35.48
N PHE A 369 26.20 -10.08 -34.17
CA PHE A 369 27.06 -9.40 -33.20
C PHE A 369 28.15 -10.36 -32.73
N ARG A 370 29.43 -10.03 -32.98
CA ARG A 370 30.60 -10.80 -32.50
C ARG A 370 30.82 -10.68 -30.97
N ASP A 371 29.94 -9.96 -30.30
CA ASP A 371 30.05 -9.59 -28.90
C ASP A 371 29.47 -10.74 -28.05
N LYS A 372 30.29 -11.33 -27.17
CA LYS A 372 29.89 -12.46 -26.31
C LYS A 372 29.05 -12.03 -25.10
N ASP A 373 28.95 -10.72 -24.83
CA ASP A 373 28.22 -10.18 -23.69
C ASP A 373 26.71 -10.15 -23.93
N ASP A 374 26.01 -11.00 -23.18
CA ASP A 374 24.56 -11.01 -23.04
C ASP A 374 24.13 -9.75 -22.25
N GLY A 375 23.72 -8.71 -22.97
CA GLY A 375 23.30 -7.43 -22.41
C GLY A 375 21.87 -7.43 -21.86
N CYS A 376 21.54 -6.37 -21.11
CA CYS A 376 20.20 -6.11 -20.60
C CYS A 376 19.76 -4.67 -20.88
N PHE A 377 18.45 -4.44 -20.78
CA PHE A 377 17.91 -3.10 -20.66
C PHE A 377 17.92 -2.72 -19.17
N ASP A 378 18.60 -1.62 -18.84
CA ASP A 378 18.52 -1.03 -17.49
C ASP A 378 17.08 -0.59 -17.20
N ILE A 379 16.52 0.22 -18.11
CA ILE A 379 15.14 0.65 -18.07
C ILE A 379 14.54 0.77 -19.48
N LEU A 380 13.31 0.31 -19.65
CA LEU A 380 12.56 0.37 -20.90
C LEU A 380 11.13 0.84 -20.63
N PHE A 381 10.72 1.94 -21.25
CA PHE A 381 9.36 2.45 -21.19
C PHE A 381 8.60 2.05 -22.44
N ILE A 382 7.41 1.48 -22.26
CA ILE A 382 6.44 1.27 -23.33
C ILE A 382 5.27 2.21 -23.04
N HIS A 383 5.16 3.27 -23.84
CA HIS A 383 4.21 4.35 -23.63
C HIS A 383 3.31 4.54 -24.86
N ARG A 384 1.99 4.57 -24.65
CA ARG A 384 1.01 4.60 -25.74
C ARG A 384 1.16 5.80 -26.69
N LEU A 385 1.49 6.98 -26.15
CA LEU A 385 1.64 8.20 -26.96
C LEU A 385 3.07 8.42 -27.48
N HIS A 386 4.05 7.73 -26.91
CA HIS A 386 5.47 8.09 -27.04
C HIS A 386 6.34 6.94 -27.54
N GLY A 387 5.72 5.79 -27.85
CA GLY A 387 6.42 4.63 -28.38
C GLY A 387 7.24 3.93 -27.31
N VAL A 388 8.42 3.48 -27.71
CA VAL A 388 9.33 2.74 -26.85
C VAL A 388 10.53 3.64 -26.51
N VAL A 389 10.82 3.81 -25.21
CA VAL A 389 11.97 4.60 -24.75
C VAL A 389 12.92 3.69 -23.99
N ALA A 390 14.15 3.51 -24.47
CA ALA A 390 15.19 2.77 -23.75
C ALA A 390 16.10 3.74 -23.01
N GLY A 391 16.36 3.47 -21.73
CA GLY A 391 17.26 4.25 -20.91
C GLY A 391 18.45 3.42 -20.43
N VAL A 392 19.58 4.09 -20.28
CA VAL A 392 20.78 3.57 -19.61
C VAL A 392 21.03 4.39 -18.35
N VAL A 393 21.33 3.71 -17.24
CA VAL A 393 21.59 4.34 -15.95
C VAL A 393 23.05 4.18 -15.57
N LYS A 394 23.76 5.29 -15.42
CA LYS A 394 25.17 5.32 -15.04
C LYS A 394 25.36 5.97 -13.68
N SER A 395 26.04 5.26 -12.78
CA SER A 395 26.51 5.80 -11.50
C SER A 395 27.98 6.17 -11.63
N VAL A 396 28.30 7.45 -11.64
CA VAL A 396 29.69 7.93 -11.75
C VAL A 396 30.35 7.88 -10.37
N SER A 397 31.48 7.18 -10.22
CA SER A 397 32.13 7.08 -8.91
C SER A 397 32.78 8.40 -8.50
N ASP A 398 32.47 8.88 -7.30
CA ASP A 398 33.28 9.90 -6.62
C ASP A 398 34.56 9.22 -6.11
N LYS A 399 35.59 9.11 -6.95
CA LYS A 399 36.88 8.62 -6.44
C LYS A 399 37.53 9.69 -5.60
N ASN A 400 37.44 9.50 -4.28
CA ASN A 400 38.40 10.06 -3.33
C ASN A 400 39.09 9.00 -2.48
N ASN A 401 38.91 7.68 -2.66
CA ASN A 401 39.53 6.74 -1.72
C ASN A 401 40.03 5.36 -2.20
N ASP A 402 39.93 4.93 -3.46
CA ASP A 402 40.55 3.65 -3.82
C ASP A 402 41.20 3.63 -5.23
N CYS A 403 42.47 3.23 -5.22
CA CYS A 403 43.44 3.01 -6.29
C CYS A 403 44.27 4.22 -6.71
N GLU A 404 45.54 4.18 -6.27
CA GLU A 404 46.69 4.83 -6.87
C GLU A 404 46.75 4.56 -8.40
N ASP A 405 47.28 5.56 -9.12
CA ASP A 405 47.85 5.47 -10.48
C ASP A 405 46.99 5.76 -11.72
N GLY A 406 46.04 6.71 -11.63
CA GLY A 406 45.42 7.30 -12.83
C GLY A 406 45.06 8.77 -12.62
N GLY A 407 45.91 9.69 -13.06
CA GLY A 407 45.73 11.15 -12.94
C GLY A 407 44.63 11.74 -13.85
N GLY A 408 43.47 11.09 -13.96
CA GLY A 408 42.31 11.60 -14.68
C GLY A 408 41.49 12.54 -13.80
N SER A 409 41.03 13.65 -14.38
CA SER A 409 40.07 14.54 -13.72
C SER A 409 38.72 13.85 -13.52
N VAL A 410 37.89 14.35 -12.60
CA VAL A 410 36.49 13.89 -12.42
C VAL A 410 35.71 13.91 -13.75
N ASP A 411 36.05 14.86 -14.63
CA ASP A 411 35.43 15.00 -15.95
C ASP A 411 35.85 13.87 -16.89
N ASP A 412 37.10 13.40 -16.83
CA ASP A 412 37.59 12.31 -17.69
C ASP A 412 36.89 10.98 -17.35
N HIS A 413 36.65 10.74 -16.06
CA HIS A 413 35.85 9.60 -15.61
C HIS A 413 34.38 9.72 -16.04
N LEU A 414 33.77 10.89 -15.89
CA LEU A 414 32.41 11.13 -16.36
C LEU A 414 32.28 10.91 -17.88
N VAL A 415 33.23 11.41 -18.67
CA VAL A 415 33.25 11.25 -20.13
C VAL A 415 33.43 9.78 -20.53
N THR A 416 34.21 9.02 -19.77
CA THR A 416 34.34 7.57 -19.96
C THR A 416 33.00 6.87 -19.74
N GLU A 417 32.29 7.19 -18.65
CA GLU A 417 30.96 6.62 -18.37
C GLU A 417 29.91 7.02 -19.41
N VAL A 418 29.93 8.26 -19.90
CA VAL A 418 29.05 8.73 -20.99
C VAL A 418 29.36 7.98 -22.29
N SER A 419 30.64 7.79 -22.63
CA SER A 419 31.05 7.04 -23.82
C SER A 419 30.57 5.58 -23.76
N ASP A 420 30.70 4.97 -22.59
CA ASP A 420 30.19 3.61 -22.33
C ASP A 420 28.65 3.56 -22.41
N ALA A 421 27.96 4.59 -21.92
CA ALA A 421 26.51 4.69 -22.05
C ALA A 421 26.06 4.82 -23.51
N ILE A 422 26.76 5.60 -24.33
CA ILE A 422 26.49 5.71 -25.78
C ILE A 422 26.62 4.34 -26.45
N ARG A 423 27.65 3.56 -26.11
CA ARG A 423 27.82 2.18 -26.62
C ARG A 423 26.62 1.31 -26.25
N GLN A 424 26.16 1.36 -24.99
CA GLN A 424 25.02 0.58 -24.51
C GLN A 424 23.70 1.03 -25.14
N LEU A 425 23.46 2.34 -25.27
CA LEU A 425 22.26 2.90 -25.91
C LEU A 425 22.17 2.51 -27.39
N ASN A 426 23.27 2.57 -28.13
CA ASN A 426 23.32 2.12 -29.51
C ASN A 426 23.06 0.60 -29.64
N LYS A 427 23.60 -0.21 -28.72
CA LYS A 427 23.29 -1.66 -28.65
C LYS A 427 21.80 -1.87 -28.39
N ALA A 428 21.22 -1.20 -27.40
CA ALA A 428 19.80 -1.27 -27.06
C ALA A 428 18.90 -0.87 -28.25
N LYS A 429 19.24 0.22 -28.96
CA LYS A 429 18.52 0.67 -30.16
C LYS A 429 18.50 -0.40 -31.24
N ASN A 430 19.68 -0.96 -31.58
CA ASN A 430 19.80 -1.98 -32.62
C ASN A 430 19.04 -3.26 -32.26
N VAL A 431 19.07 -3.65 -30.98
CA VAL A 431 18.29 -4.78 -30.47
C VAL A 431 16.79 -4.50 -30.62
N LEU A 432 16.29 -3.35 -30.15
CA LEU A 432 14.86 -3.02 -30.26
C LEU A 432 14.38 -2.95 -31.71
N GLN A 433 15.17 -2.36 -32.61
CA GLN A 433 14.85 -2.30 -34.04
C GLN A 433 14.77 -3.69 -34.67
N HIS A 434 15.57 -4.65 -34.22
CA HIS A 434 15.49 -6.05 -34.65
C HIS A 434 14.31 -6.78 -34.02
N LEU A 435 14.10 -6.66 -32.70
CA LEU A 435 13.02 -7.36 -31.98
C LEU A 435 11.62 -6.94 -32.42
N LEU A 436 11.51 -5.74 -33.00
CA LEU A 436 10.26 -5.14 -33.48
C LEU A 436 10.27 -4.92 -35.00
N SER A 437 11.17 -5.58 -35.74
CA SER A 437 11.32 -5.37 -37.20
C SER A 437 10.12 -5.82 -38.03
N ASP A 438 9.27 -6.68 -37.46
CA ASP A 438 8.05 -7.20 -38.09
C ASP A 438 6.83 -6.29 -37.88
N GLN A 439 6.99 -5.19 -37.14
CA GLN A 439 5.97 -4.18 -36.90
C GLN A 439 6.12 -2.98 -37.86
N GLU A 440 5.08 -2.16 -37.96
CA GLU A 440 5.16 -0.85 -38.60
C GLU A 440 6.22 0.03 -37.91
N GLN A 441 6.68 1.13 -38.55
CA GLN A 441 7.76 1.97 -38.02
C GLN A 441 7.45 2.48 -36.59
N ILE A 442 8.02 1.83 -35.59
CA ILE A 442 7.95 2.23 -34.18
C ILE A 442 9.04 3.24 -33.89
N THR A 443 8.67 4.31 -33.21
CA THR A 443 9.64 5.25 -32.65
C THR A 443 10.33 4.64 -31.44
N VAL A 444 11.63 4.38 -31.58
CA VAL A 444 12.53 4.03 -30.47
C VAL A 444 13.29 5.28 -30.05
N ARG A 445 13.16 5.67 -28.79
CA ARG A 445 13.85 6.81 -28.19
C ARG A 445 14.87 6.33 -27.18
N LEU A 446 15.94 7.10 -27.02
CA LEU A 446 17.04 6.80 -26.12
C LEU A 446 17.15 7.92 -25.09
N ILE A 447 17.45 7.56 -23.85
CA ILE A 447 17.67 8.51 -22.76
C ILE A 447 18.87 8.07 -21.91
N LEU A 448 19.62 9.05 -21.42
CA LEU A 448 20.72 8.81 -20.49
C LEU A 448 20.32 9.28 -19.10
N MET A 449 20.56 8.46 -18.08
CA MET A 449 20.29 8.81 -16.68
C MET A 449 21.59 8.75 -15.87
N LEU A 450 21.88 9.87 -15.20
CA LEU A 450 23.05 10.10 -14.37
C LEU A 450 22.59 10.61 -12.99
N PRO A 451 21.99 9.75 -12.16
CA PRO A 451 21.28 10.17 -10.96
C PRO A 451 22.17 10.83 -9.88
N ASN A 452 23.48 10.68 -9.97
CA ASN A 452 24.45 11.24 -9.04
C ASN A 452 25.34 12.34 -9.64
N VAL A 453 25.08 12.78 -10.88
CA VAL A 453 25.83 13.85 -11.54
C VAL A 453 24.94 15.06 -11.70
N ALA A 454 25.42 16.23 -11.28
CA ALA A 454 24.73 17.49 -11.52
C ALA A 454 24.82 17.89 -13.00
N MET A 455 23.78 18.56 -13.51
CA MET A 455 23.70 19.00 -14.90
C MET A 455 24.86 19.91 -15.28
N SER A 456 25.24 20.84 -14.39
CA SER A 456 26.38 21.74 -14.60
C SER A 456 27.71 20.98 -14.75
N THR A 457 27.88 19.86 -14.05
CA THR A 457 29.05 18.99 -14.17
C THR A 457 29.05 18.26 -15.52
N LEU A 458 27.89 17.77 -15.96
CA LEU A 458 27.75 17.15 -17.29
C LEU A 458 28.05 18.14 -18.41
N GLU A 459 27.46 19.33 -18.37
CA GLU A 459 27.69 20.40 -19.34
C GLU A 459 29.18 20.78 -19.41
N ARG A 460 29.82 20.97 -18.25
CA ARG A 460 31.25 21.28 -18.17
C ARG A 460 32.12 20.20 -18.81
N ALA A 461 31.85 18.93 -18.52
CA ALA A 461 32.61 17.81 -19.06
C ALA A 461 32.42 17.65 -20.59
N LEU A 462 31.19 17.79 -21.08
CA LEU A 462 30.87 17.70 -22.52
C LEU A 462 31.42 18.88 -23.32
N ASN A 463 31.39 20.09 -22.76
CA ASN A 463 31.99 21.27 -23.39
C ASN A 463 33.51 21.13 -23.54
N SER A 464 34.14 20.43 -22.60
CA SER A 464 35.58 20.13 -22.65
C SER A 464 35.92 18.98 -23.61
N HIS A 465 34.93 18.14 -23.96
CA HIS A 465 35.07 16.94 -24.78
C HIS A 465 34.06 16.91 -25.94
N THR A 466 34.23 17.84 -26.88
CA THR A 466 33.30 18.08 -28.00
C THR A 466 33.01 16.84 -28.86
N LYS A 467 33.96 15.91 -28.99
CA LYS A 467 33.76 14.65 -29.72
C LYS A 467 32.69 13.78 -29.06
N VAL A 468 32.76 13.59 -27.74
CA VAL A 468 31.79 12.76 -27.00
C VAL A 468 30.44 13.47 -26.92
N ALA A 469 30.42 14.81 -26.84
CA ALA A 469 29.20 15.59 -26.95
C ALA A 469 28.48 15.37 -28.29
N GLN A 470 29.23 15.37 -29.41
CA GLN A 470 28.66 15.07 -30.73
C GLN A 470 28.16 13.62 -30.84
N GLU A 471 28.93 12.65 -30.34
CA GLU A 471 28.52 11.24 -30.33
C GLU A 471 27.24 11.02 -29.50
N LEU A 472 27.10 11.74 -28.37
CA LEU A 472 25.88 11.72 -27.55
C LEU A 472 24.70 12.33 -28.31
N HIS A 473 24.90 13.48 -28.94
CA HIS A 473 23.87 14.15 -29.75
C HIS A 473 23.37 13.25 -30.89
N ASP A 474 24.29 12.63 -31.64
CA ASP A 474 23.97 11.70 -32.72
C ASP A 474 23.23 10.45 -32.20
N CYS A 475 23.64 9.92 -31.03
CA CYS A 475 23.01 8.77 -30.40
C CYS A 475 21.55 9.05 -30.01
N LEU A 476 21.26 10.24 -29.49
CA LEU A 476 19.91 10.63 -29.04
C LEU A 476 18.96 11.05 -30.19
N HIS A 477 19.44 11.07 -31.44
CA HIS A 477 18.66 11.44 -32.64
C HIS A 477 18.02 12.83 -32.57
N LEU A 478 18.73 13.78 -31.97
CA LEU A 478 18.31 15.17 -31.83
C LEU A 478 18.44 15.94 -33.15
N ASN A 479 17.63 16.98 -33.35
CA ASN A 479 17.88 17.92 -34.45
C ASN A 479 19.12 18.77 -34.12
N ALA A 480 19.80 19.29 -35.13
CA ALA A 480 21.06 20.02 -34.98
C ALA A 480 21.03 21.24 -34.02
N THR A 481 19.84 21.73 -33.64
CA THR A 481 19.62 22.86 -32.72
C THR A 481 19.27 22.43 -31.28
N ASP A 482 19.00 21.15 -31.04
CA ASP A 482 18.50 20.66 -29.77
C ASP A 482 19.66 20.26 -28.85
N ASP A 483 19.58 20.66 -27.58
CA ASP A 483 20.62 20.38 -26.60
C ASP A 483 20.50 18.94 -26.05
N SER A 484 21.56 18.15 -26.22
CA SER A 484 21.64 16.75 -25.74
C SER A 484 21.52 16.60 -24.23
N THR A 485 21.89 17.62 -23.47
CA THR A 485 21.83 17.57 -22.01
C THR A 485 20.39 17.63 -21.49
N GLN A 486 19.46 18.24 -22.24
CA GLN A 486 18.05 18.36 -21.86
C GLN A 486 17.30 17.01 -21.89
N LEU A 487 17.82 16.01 -22.60
CA LEU A 487 17.29 14.64 -22.59
C LEU A 487 17.92 13.78 -21.49
N CYS A 488 18.96 14.28 -20.81
CA CYS A 488 19.63 13.58 -19.73
C CYS A 488 18.92 13.80 -18.39
N LEU A 489 18.70 12.72 -17.64
CA LEU A 489 18.18 12.79 -16.28
C LEU A 489 19.35 12.86 -15.30
N CYS A 490 19.65 14.07 -14.84
CA CYS A 490 20.71 14.37 -13.87
C CYS A 490 20.19 14.44 -12.41
N ALA A 491 21.11 14.55 -11.45
CA ALA A 491 20.82 14.64 -10.01
C ALA A 491 19.87 15.78 -9.64
N ASP A 492 19.88 16.90 -10.38
CA ASP A 492 19.04 18.08 -10.17
C ASP A 492 17.54 17.81 -10.36
N HIS A 493 17.21 16.75 -11.11
CA HIS A 493 15.83 16.32 -11.33
C HIS A 493 15.33 15.37 -10.24
N LEU A 494 16.21 14.83 -9.40
CA LEU A 494 15.90 13.80 -8.43
C LEU A 494 15.90 14.33 -6.98
N SER A 495 15.42 13.50 -6.06
CA SER A 495 15.66 13.73 -4.63
C SER A 495 17.14 13.59 -4.31
N SER A 496 17.60 14.18 -3.21
CA SER A 496 19.01 14.06 -2.79
C SER A 496 19.42 12.59 -2.63
N PRO A 497 20.62 12.18 -3.12
CA PRO A 497 21.16 10.84 -2.91
C PRO A 497 21.29 10.44 -1.43
N SER A 498 21.40 11.41 -0.51
CA SER A 498 21.45 11.15 0.94
C SER A 498 20.10 10.83 1.57
N VAL A 499 19.00 11.22 0.91
CA VAL A 499 17.62 10.97 1.36
C VAL A 499 16.73 10.63 0.15
N PRO A 500 17.03 9.55 -0.60
CA PRO A 500 16.41 9.27 -1.89
C PRO A 500 14.89 9.05 -1.78
N TRP A 501 14.39 8.64 -0.60
CA TRP A 501 12.97 8.46 -0.33
C TRP A 501 12.17 9.77 -0.20
N LYS A 502 12.82 10.93 -0.02
CA LYS A 502 12.16 12.23 0.18
C LYS A 502 11.81 12.88 -1.15
N VAL A 503 10.72 12.42 -1.76
CA VAL A 503 10.19 12.99 -3.02
C VAL A 503 9.08 13.99 -2.71
N ASN A 504 9.34 15.28 -2.95
CA ASN A 504 8.36 16.36 -2.77
C ASN A 504 7.74 16.79 -4.12
N SER A 505 6.81 17.75 -4.08
CA SER A 505 6.16 18.29 -5.29
C SER A 505 7.15 18.93 -6.27
N THR A 506 8.22 19.56 -5.78
CA THR A 506 9.27 20.16 -6.62
C THR A 506 9.99 19.10 -7.45
N VAL A 507 10.46 18.02 -6.82
CA VAL A 507 11.12 16.89 -7.51
C VAL A 507 10.17 16.27 -8.54
N VAL A 508 8.91 16.06 -8.17
CA VAL A 508 7.89 15.56 -9.12
C VAL A 508 7.72 16.49 -10.31
N ASN A 509 7.71 17.81 -10.10
CA ASN A 509 7.58 18.78 -11.18
C ASN A 509 8.80 18.80 -12.11
N HIS A 510 10.02 18.74 -11.55
CA HIS A 510 11.25 18.65 -12.36
C HIS A 510 11.24 17.39 -13.23
N LEU A 511 10.84 16.23 -12.68
CA LEU A 511 10.71 14.99 -13.43
C LEU A 511 9.64 15.07 -14.52
N LYS A 512 8.49 15.70 -14.25
CA LYS A 512 7.45 15.92 -15.26
C LYS A 512 7.96 16.79 -16.40
N GLN A 513 8.68 17.88 -16.08
CA GLN A 513 9.26 18.77 -17.09
C GLN A 513 10.30 18.04 -17.95
N TRP A 514 11.19 17.26 -17.34
CA TRP A 514 12.14 16.42 -18.06
C TRP A 514 11.43 15.41 -18.98
N TRP A 515 10.42 14.70 -18.46
CA TRP A 515 9.65 13.74 -19.25
C TRP A 515 8.89 14.40 -20.41
N GLU A 516 8.33 15.59 -20.19
CA GLU A 516 7.76 16.41 -21.26
C GLU A 516 8.80 16.79 -22.32
N GLY A 517 10.03 17.11 -21.93
CA GLY A 517 11.14 17.38 -22.85
C GLY A 517 11.46 16.17 -23.72
N VAL A 518 11.63 14.99 -23.10
CA VAL A 518 11.85 13.71 -23.79
C VAL A 518 10.75 13.38 -24.79
N THR A 519 9.52 13.82 -24.52
CA THR A 519 8.34 13.48 -25.33
C THR A 519 7.98 14.55 -26.38
N LYS A 520 8.35 15.82 -26.17
CA LYS A 520 8.13 16.95 -27.09
C LYS A 520 9.07 16.95 -28.29
N ALA A 521 10.29 16.44 -28.16
CA ALA A 521 11.31 16.42 -29.22
C ALA A 521 10.82 15.81 -30.56
N HIS A 522 9.76 15.00 -30.56
CA HIS A 522 9.22 14.33 -31.76
C HIS A 522 7.68 14.30 -31.83
N ALA A 523 7.00 15.38 -31.47
CA ALA A 523 5.53 15.49 -31.46
C ALA A 523 4.83 15.21 -32.83
N ASN A 524 5.59 15.25 -33.93
CA ASN A 524 5.09 15.07 -35.30
C ASN A 524 5.02 13.60 -35.78
N GLN A 525 5.44 12.63 -34.96
CA GLN A 525 5.37 11.21 -35.31
C GLN A 525 3.99 10.61 -35.02
N PRO A 526 3.55 9.62 -35.82
CA PRO A 526 2.25 8.99 -35.65
C PRO A 526 2.14 8.29 -34.29
N LYS A 527 1.01 8.48 -33.61
CA LYS A 527 0.71 7.84 -32.33
C LYS A 527 0.58 6.33 -32.52
N MET A 528 1.08 5.56 -31.56
CA MET A 528 0.92 4.10 -31.56
C MET A 528 -0.57 3.73 -31.49
N THR A 529 -1.00 2.82 -32.36
CA THR A 529 -2.36 2.27 -32.32
C THR A 529 -2.56 1.45 -31.05
N THR A 530 -3.81 1.25 -30.65
CA THR A 530 -4.12 0.48 -29.43
C THR A 530 -3.67 -0.98 -29.59
N GLU A 531 -3.81 -1.52 -30.79
CA GLU A 531 -3.41 -2.87 -31.18
C GLU A 531 -1.89 -3.04 -31.12
N LEU A 532 -1.13 -2.08 -31.68
CA LEU A 532 0.33 -2.10 -31.66
C LEU A 532 0.88 -2.01 -30.23
N PHE A 533 0.31 -1.14 -29.40
CA PHE A 533 0.67 -1.04 -27.99
C PHE A 533 0.43 -2.37 -27.26
N GLN A 534 -0.72 -3.00 -27.49
CA GLN A 534 -1.05 -4.28 -26.89
C GLN A 534 -0.12 -5.41 -27.34
N ASP A 535 0.24 -5.47 -28.62
CA ASP A 535 1.19 -6.48 -29.14
C ASP A 535 2.59 -6.31 -28.55
N ILE A 536 3.09 -5.07 -28.47
CA ILE A 536 4.41 -4.79 -27.86
C ILE A 536 4.40 -5.20 -26.38
N VAL A 537 3.39 -4.79 -25.61
CA VAL A 537 3.28 -5.22 -24.20
C VAL A 537 3.13 -6.75 -24.09
N ALA A 538 2.38 -7.39 -24.98
CA ALA A 538 2.26 -8.85 -25.03
C ALA A 538 3.60 -9.55 -25.28
N ARG A 539 4.47 -8.98 -26.12
CA ARG A 539 5.80 -9.53 -26.40
C ARG A 539 6.77 -9.33 -25.24
N PHE A 540 6.82 -8.13 -24.66
CA PHE A 540 7.79 -7.81 -23.59
C PHE A 540 7.34 -8.30 -22.21
N CYS A 541 6.05 -8.26 -21.91
CA CYS A 541 5.51 -8.62 -20.59
C CYS A 541 4.81 -9.98 -20.58
N GLY A 542 4.55 -10.61 -21.74
CA GLY A 542 3.87 -11.91 -21.83
C GLY A 542 4.74 -13.09 -21.40
N PRO A 543 4.13 -14.25 -21.09
CA PRO A 543 4.79 -15.35 -20.38
C PRO A 543 6.06 -15.90 -21.06
N ALA A 544 6.16 -15.84 -22.39
CA ALA A 544 7.35 -16.30 -23.11
C ALA A 544 8.60 -15.42 -22.91
N THR A 545 8.45 -14.20 -22.38
CA THR A 545 9.53 -13.27 -22.13
C THR A 545 9.77 -13.14 -20.64
N GLN A 546 10.74 -13.87 -20.10
CA GLN A 546 10.81 -14.07 -18.66
C GLN A 546 12.26 -14.08 -18.17
N SER A 547 12.67 -12.98 -17.55
CA SER A 547 13.98 -12.87 -16.90
C SER A 547 14.01 -13.54 -15.54
N CYS A 548 15.23 -13.86 -15.10
CA CYS A 548 15.50 -14.55 -13.85
C CYS A 548 16.46 -13.76 -12.97
N LEU A 549 16.21 -13.81 -11.66
CA LEU A 549 17.14 -13.42 -10.63
C LEU A 549 18.15 -14.56 -10.42
N ASN A 550 19.43 -14.26 -10.57
CA ASN A 550 20.48 -15.17 -10.17
C ASN A 550 20.64 -15.10 -8.65
N PHE A 551 20.31 -16.20 -7.96
CA PHE A 551 20.33 -16.23 -6.51
C PHE A 551 21.51 -17.03 -5.94
N SER A 552 22.06 -17.99 -6.68
CA SER A 552 23.19 -18.77 -6.16
C SER A 552 24.10 -19.24 -7.28
N VAL A 553 25.38 -19.42 -6.94
CA VAL A 553 26.40 -19.96 -7.85
C VAL A 553 26.03 -21.36 -8.36
N GLU A 554 25.24 -22.11 -7.58
CA GLU A 554 24.73 -23.46 -7.93
C GLU A 554 23.55 -23.46 -8.91
N SER A 555 23.32 -22.35 -9.64
CA SER A 555 22.32 -22.25 -10.73
C SER A 555 20.87 -22.37 -10.30
N LYS A 556 20.51 -21.96 -9.07
CA LYS A 556 19.10 -21.69 -8.75
C LYS A 556 18.70 -20.31 -9.28
N TYR A 557 17.80 -20.33 -10.26
CA TYR A 557 17.21 -19.15 -10.86
C TYR A 557 15.78 -18.96 -10.35
N TYR A 558 15.48 -17.76 -9.83
CA TYR A 558 14.10 -17.38 -9.52
C TYR A 558 13.55 -16.52 -10.66
N MET A 559 12.36 -16.84 -11.16
CA MET A 559 11.75 -16.02 -12.21
C MET A 559 11.40 -14.63 -11.63
N LEU A 560 11.81 -13.56 -12.32
CA LEU A 560 11.46 -12.20 -11.90
C LEU A 560 9.93 -12.00 -11.98
N PRO A 561 9.31 -11.44 -10.94
CA PRO A 561 7.86 -11.35 -10.86
C PRO A 561 7.35 -10.30 -11.85
N LYS A 562 6.25 -10.62 -12.53
CA LYS A 562 5.58 -9.69 -13.46
C LYS A 562 4.44 -8.94 -12.79
N THR A 563 3.74 -9.59 -11.87
CA THR A 563 2.62 -9.01 -11.13
C THR A 563 2.97 -8.80 -9.66
N LEU A 564 2.23 -7.90 -8.98
CA LEU A 564 2.44 -7.64 -7.56
C LEU A 564 2.27 -8.89 -6.72
N ASN A 565 1.30 -9.75 -7.04
CA ASN A 565 1.07 -11.02 -6.34
C ASN A 565 2.26 -11.98 -6.49
N GLN A 566 2.85 -12.06 -7.68
CA GLN A 566 4.08 -12.84 -7.89
C GLN A 566 5.24 -12.27 -7.10
N ALA A 567 5.36 -10.93 -7.02
CA ALA A 567 6.42 -10.28 -6.25
C ALA A 567 6.27 -10.54 -4.75
N ILE A 568 5.05 -10.48 -4.21
CA ILE A 568 4.75 -10.85 -2.81
C ILE A 568 5.11 -12.32 -2.55
N SER A 569 4.74 -13.23 -3.46
CA SER A 569 5.07 -14.65 -3.34
C SER A 569 6.59 -14.90 -3.33
N LEU A 570 7.32 -14.32 -4.29
CA LEU A 570 8.77 -14.47 -4.38
C LEU A 570 9.47 -13.87 -3.16
N THR A 571 9.13 -12.64 -2.78
CA THR A 571 9.72 -12.00 -1.59
C THR A 571 9.43 -12.80 -0.32
N SER A 572 8.21 -13.31 -0.13
CA SER A 572 7.88 -14.22 0.97
C SER A 572 8.75 -15.47 0.97
N HIS A 573 8.95 -16.09 -0.19
CA HIS A 573 9.82 -17.25 -0.32
C HIS A 573 11.28 -16.94 0.06
N LEU A 574 11.80 -15.78 -0.35
CA LEU A 574 13.15 -15.33 0.02
C LEU A 574 13.27 -15.06 1.53
N PHE A 575 12.27 -14.43 2.17
CA PHE A 575 12.23 -14.22 3.62
C PHE A 575 12.08 -15.51 4.43
N GLU A 576 11.56 -16.58 3.83
CA GLU A 576 11.50 -17.90 4.46
C GLU A 576 12.86 -18.60 4.52
N GLN A 577 13.83 -18.19 3.71
CA GLN A 577 15.15 -18.83 3.66
C GLN A 577 16.05 -18.46 4.86
N TYR A 578 17.04 -19.31 5.13
CA TYR A 578 18.08 -19.05 6.13
C TYR A 578 19.20 -18.26 5.47
N ILE A 579 19.02 -16.94 5.41
CA ILE A 579 20.03 -16.03 4.87
C ILE A 579 20.93 -15.54 6.01
N LEU A 580 22.24 -15.74 5.86
CA LEU A 580 23.27 -15.31 6.82
C LEU A 580 24.23 -14.34 6.15
N TYR A 581 24.80 -13.43 6.93
CA TYR A 581 25.90 -12.56 6.48
C TYR A 581 27.26 -13.28 6.59
N PRO A 582 28.28 -12.83 5.84
CA PRO A 582 29.64 -13.33 6.00
C PRO A 582 30.10 -13.33 7.47
N GLY A 583 30.71 -14.42 7.92
CA GLY A 583 31.20 -14.59 9.29
C GLY A 583 30.14 -15.01 10.32
N MET A 584 28.84 -14.99 9.99
CA MET A 584 27.81 -15.48 10.92
C MET A 584 27.82 -17.00 11.11
N THR A 585 28.42 -17.75 10.19
CA THR A 585 28.60 -19.20 10.31
C THR A 585 29.51 -19.56 11.48
N ASP A 586 30.50 -18.73 11.80
CA ASP A 586 31.46 -18.99 12.86
C ASP A 586 30.75 -19.00 14.23
N MET A 587 29.66 -18.23 14.35
CA MET A 587 28.79 -18.21 15.54
C MET A 587 28.10 -19.57 15.80
N LEU A 588 28.06 -20.48 14.82
CA LEU A 588 27.51 -21.83 14.99
C LEU A 588 28.48 -22.76 15.75
N GLU A 589 29.75 -22.38 15.85
CA GLU A 589 30.79 -23.14 16.56
C GLU A 589 31.09 -22.57 17.95
N GLU A 590 30.71 -21.32 18.20
CA GLU A 590 30.98 -20.64 19.47
C GLU A 590 30.19 -21.29 20.64
N PRO A 591 30.87 -21.63 21.76
CA PRO A 591 30.24 -22.33 22.88
C PRO A 591 29.23 -21.45 23.64
N ARG A 592 29.33 -20.13 23.52
CA ARG A 592 28.42 -19.17 24.16
C ARG A 592 28.24 -17.92 23.33
N VAL A 593 27.02 -17.73 22.82
CA VAL A 593 26.68 -16.59 21.96
C VAL A 593 25.49 -15.83 22.52
N PHE A 594 25.58 -14.50 22.52
CA PHE A 594 24.45 -13.61 22.80
C PHE A 594 24.05 -12.88 21.53
N LEU A 595 22.82 -13.13 21.07
CA LEU A 595 22.26 -12.47 19.90
C LEU A 595 21.44 -11.26 20.34
N SER A 596 21.83 -10.06 19.89
CA SER A 596 21.08 -8.83 20.12
C SER A 596 20.74 -8.13 18.81
N GLY A 597 19.62 -7.43 18.76
CA GLY A 597 19.21 -6.68 17.58
C GLY A 597 17.69 -6.48 17.49
N PRO A 598 17.23 -5.59 16.60
CA PRO A 598 15.80 -5.29 16.41
C PRO A 598 14.92 -6.53 16.14
N PRO A 599 13.60 -6.48 16.41
CA PRO A 599 12.68 -7.55 16.01
C PRO A 599 12.79 -7.86 14.50
N GLY A 600 12.68 -9.14 14.13
CA GLY A 600 12.72 -9.56 12.73
C GLY A 600 14.12 -9.75 12.11
N THR A 601 15.21 -9.48 12.82
CA THR A 601 16.59 -9.68 12.31
C THR A 601 17.08 -11.14 12.26
N GLY A 602 16.17 -12.12 12.40
CA GLY A 602 16.53 -13.54 12.28
C GLY A 602 17.13 -14.21 13.53
N LYS A 603 17.21 -13.53 14.68
CA LYS A 603 17.78 -14.10 15.94
C LYS A 603 17.18 -15.46 16.31
N THR A 604 15.85 -15.57 16.41
CA THR A 604 15.14 -16.83 16.71
C THR A 604 15.43 -17.93 15.69
N ARG A 605 15.61 -17.57 14.40
CA ARG A 605 15.96 -18.53 13.35
C ARG A 605 17.40 -19.03 13.51
N MET A 606 18.33 -18.16 13.92
CA MET A 606 19.70 -18.55 14.24
C MET A 606 19.74 -19.52 15.43
N LEU A 607 18.99 -19.23 16.50
CA LEU A 607 18.84 -20.17 17.63
C LEU A 607 18.27 -21.53 17.18
N ALA A 608 17.28 -21.53 16.29
CA ALA A 608 16.71 -22.76 15.73
C ALA A 608 17.70 -23.54 14.85
N LEU A 609 18.60 -22.85 14.15
CA LEU A 609 19.65 -23.47 13.32
C LEU A 609 20.69 -24.16 14.22
N VAL A 610 21.19 -23.46 15.23
CA VAL A 610 22.15 -24.00 16.22
C VAL A 610 21.54 -25.18 16.98
N GLY A 611 20.29 -25.06 17.46
CA GLY A 611 19.62 -26.16 18.14
C GLY A 611 19.45 -27.40 17.27
N ARG A 612 19.15 -27.25 15.97
CA ARG A 612 19.09 -28.39 15.05
C ARG A 612 20.44 -29.02 14.80
N LYS A 613 21.51 -28.23 14.70
CA LYS A 613 22.89 -28.74 14.65
C LYS A 613 23.18 -29.62 15.87
N TRP A 614 22.95 -29.10 17.08
CA TRP A 614 23.17 -29.87 18.31
C TRP A 614 22.32 -31.15 18.39
N MET A 615 21.05 -31.09 17.99
CA MET A 615 20.20 -32.29 17.94
C MET A 615 20.72 -33.32 16.91
N SER A 616 21.24 -32.87 15.76
CA SER A 616 21.82 -33.76 14.75
C SER A 616 23.12 -34.42 15.18
N GLU A 617 23.85 -33.79 16.10
CA GLU A 617 25.05 -34.34 16.76
C GLU A 617 24.72 -35.29 17.92
N GLY A 618 23.43 -35.47 18.23
CA GLY A 618 22.95 -36.35 19.29
C GLY A 618 22.83 -35.70 20.66
N HIS A 619 22.91 -34.37 20.75
CA HIS A 619 22.78 -33.64 22.00
C HIS A 619 21.32 -33.35 22.36
N VAL A 620 21.03 -33.27 23.66
CA VAL A 620 19.73 -32.82 24.17
C VAL A 620 19.75 -31.29 24.29
N VAL A 621 18.86 -30.63 23.55
CA VAL A 621 18.72 -29.18 23.58
C VAL A 621 17.74 -28.76 24.67
N HIS A 622 18.24 -27.97 25.61
CA HIS A 622 17.48 -27.44 26.73
C HIS A 622 16.90 -26.07 26.38
N LEU A 623 15.58 -25.99 26.21
CA LEU A 623 14.87 -24.73 26.03
C LEU A 623 14.57 -24.13 27.41
N ILE A 624 15.23 -23.02 27.73
CA ILE A 624 15.00 -22.29 28.98
C ILE A 624 13.83 -21.34 28.76
N THR A 625 12.76 -21.56 29.52
CA THR A 625 11.54 -20.76 29.44
C THR A 625 11.25 -20.09 30.78
N SER A 626 10.78 -18.85 30.71
CA SER A 626 10.20 -18.09 31.82
C SER A 626 8.71 -17.86 31.56
N VAL A 627 7.99 -17.28 32.53
CA VAL A 627 6.57 -16.91 32.33
C VAL A 627 6.43 -15.94 31.16
N GLU A 628 7.35 -14.98 31.04
CA GLU A 628 7.31 -13.93 30.03
C GLU A 628 7.74 -14.42 28.64
N THR A 629 8.69 -15.36 28.58
CA THR A 629 9.25 -15.85 27.30
C THR A 629 8.52 -17.07 26.74
N ARG A 630 7.42 -17.50 27.35
CA ARG A 630 6.73 -18.77 27.03
C ARG A 630 6.31 -18.89 25.57
N GLU A 631 5.75 -17.84 24.98
CA GLU A 631 5.32 -17.87 23.58
C GLU A 631 6.50 -17.82 22.61
N ALA A 632 7.56 -17.07 22.92
CA ALA A 632 8.80 -17.06 22.15
C ALA A 632 9.48 -18.44 22.18
N THR A 633 9.57 -19.06 23.36
CA THR A 633 10.07 -20.44 23.49
C THR A 633 9.22 -21.42 22.69
N ARG A 634 7.89 -21.27 22.70
CA ARG A 634 6.98 -22.14 21.93
C ARG A 634 7.15 -21.96 20.41
N ALA A 635 7.39 -20.74 19.96
CA ALA A 635 7.70 -20.45 18.56
C ALA A 635 9.05 -21.07 18.14
N LEU A 636 10.09 -20.92 18.98
CA LEU A 636 11.40 -21.54 18.77
C LEU A 636 11.30 -23.08 18.73
N GLU A 637 10.58 -23.68 19.67
CA GLU A 637 10.34 -25.13 19.70
C GLU A 637 9.64 -25.61 18.42
N LYS A 638 8.65 -24.86 17.94
CA LYS A 638 7.99 -25.18 16.66
C LYS A 638 8.97 -25.15 15.50
N LEU A 639 9.92 -24.22 15.47
CA LEU A 639 10.97 -24.14 14.44
C LEU A 639 11.97 -25.30 14.55
N LEU A 640 12.33 -25.72 15.76
CA LEU A 640 13.21 -26.86 16.00
C LEU A 640 12.57 -28.19 15.54
N LEU A 641 11.26 -28.33 15.75
CA LEU A 641 10.48 -29.52 15.37
C LEU A 641 10.04 -29.52 13.90
N GLN A 642 10.21 -28.42 13.16
CA GLN A 642 9.91 -28.38 11.74
C GLN A 642 10.95 -29.19 10.97
N THR A 643 10.52 -30.30 10.36
CA THR A 643 11.34 -31.12 9.48
C THR A 643 11.66 -30.35 8.19
N PRO A 644 12.93 -30.21 7.79
CA PRO A 644 13.28 -29.67 6.48
C PRO A 644 12.64 -30.53 5.37
N ARG A 645 12.09 -29.88 4.33
CA ARG A 645 11.40 -30.55 3.20
C ARG A 645 12.28 -31.56 2.44
N SER A 646 13.59 -31.59 2.69
CA SER A 646 14.60 -32.36 1.97
C SER A 646 15.06 -33.66 2.64
N GLN A 647 14.62 -34.01 3.86
CA GLN A 647 15.03 -35.28 4.49
C GLN A 647 13.92 -35.94 5.30
N SER A 648 13.67 -37.21 4.99
CA SER A 648 12.92 -38.20 5.77
C SER A 648 13.74 -38.70 6.97
N GLN A 649 14.33 -37.80 7.75
CA GLN A 649 14.86 -38.13 9.06
C GLN A 649 13.92 -37.57 10.13
N THR A 650 13.08 -38.44 10.66
CA THR A 650 12.34 -38.19 11.89
C THR A 650 13.34 -38.10 13.03
N PHE A 651 13.72 -36.89 13.45
CA PHE A 651 14.40 -36.71 14.72
C PHE A 651 13.46 -37.22 15.83
N PRO A 652 13.92 -38.12 16.70
CA PRO A 652 13.08 -38.58 17.80
C PRO A 652 12.74 -37.37 18.69
N LYS A 653 11.50 -37.31 19.19
CA LYS A 653 11.04 -36.30 20.18
C LYS A 653 11.90 -36.24 21.47
N SER A 654 12.88 -37.13 21.62
CA SER A 654 13.81 -37.24 22.74
C SER A 654 14.95 -36.21 22.75
N GLY A 655 15.09 -35.36 21.72
CA GLY A 655 16.19 -34.39 21.61
C GLY A 655 15.95 -33.02 22.27
N ILE A 656 14.74 -32.73 22.76
CA ILE A 656 14.40 -31.41 23.35
C ILE A 656 13.94 -31.60 24.80
N SER A 657 14.49 -30.79 25.70
CA SER A 657 14.11 -30.73 27.11
C SER A 657 13.67 -29.31 27.46
N ARG A 658 12.47 -29.14 28.03
CA ARG A 658 12.02 -27.83 28.49
C ARG A 658 12.42 -27.63 29.95
N LEU A 659 13.22 -26.60 30.21
CA LEU A 659 13.58 -26.18 31.55
C LEU A 659 12.83 -24.89 31.87
N VAL A 660 11.89 -24.98 32.80
CA VAL A 660 11.29 -23.78 33.38
C VAL A 660 12.27 -23.20 34.39
N CYS A 661 12.72 -21.98 34.12
CA CYS A 661 13.58 -21.19 34.98
C CYS A 661 12.88 -19.86 35.24
N GLU A 662 12.73 -19.51 36.51
CA GLU A 662 12.14 -18.23 36.90
C GLU A 662 13.25 -17.19 36.96
N ILE A 663 13.18 -16.22 36.05
CA ILE A 663 14.24 -15.21 35.86
C ILE A 663 13.87 -13.87 36.55
N ASP A 664 12.64 -13.77 37.04
CA ASP A 664 12.01 -12.51 37.44
C ASP A 664 12.53 -11.98 38.79
N ASP A 665 13.02 -12.87 39.66
CA ASP A 665 13.57 -12.53 40.97
C ASP A 665 15.03 -12.98 41.12
N LYS A 666 15.82 -12.27 41.94
CA LYS A 666 17.23 -12.62 42.18
C LYS A 666 17.37 -14.01 42.82
N LYS A 667 16.57 -14.33 43.84
CA LYS A 667 16.65 -15.62 44.54
C LYS A 667 16.24 -16.76 43.61
N LYS A 668 15.15 -16.58 42.87
CA LYS A 668 14.65 -17.56 41.88
C LYS A 668 15.63 -17.77 40.72
N ARG A 669 16.33 -16.71 40.30
CA ARG A 669 17.45 -16.83 39.35
C ARG A 669 18.60 -17.62 39.90
N ASP A 670 19.03 -17.33 41.13
CA ASP A 670 20.15 -18.05 41.76
C ASP A 670 19.79 -19.55 41.90
N GLU A 671 18.56 -19.88 42.32
CA GLU A 671 18.03 -21.25 42.35
C GLU A 671 17.99 -21.91 40.95
N SER A 672 17.58 -21.16 39.92
CA SER A 672 17.58 -21.63 38.53
C SER A 672 18.99 -21.88 38.00
N ILE A 673 19.95 -21.02 38.36
CA ILE A 673 21.37 -21.17 38.00
C ILE A 673 21.95 -22.41 38.68
N GLU A 674 21.68 -22.62 39.98
CA GLU A 674 22.14 -23.84 40.68
C GLU A 674 21.58 -25.11 40.03
N LYS A 675 20.31 -25.10 39.62
CA LYS A 675 19.70 -26.21 38.87
C LYS A 675 20.44 -26.47 37.55
N LEU A 676 20.76 -25.43 36.78
CA LEU A 676 21.52 -25.55 35.52
C LEU A 676 22.96 -26.05 35.77
N ILE A 677 23.62 -25.58 36.83
CA ILE A 677 24.95 -26.07 37.25
C ILE A 677 24.86 -27.57 37.60
N GLY A 678 23.80 -27.99 38.28
CA GLY A 678 23.53 -29.41 38.57
C GLY A 678 23.46 -30.26 37.30
N PHE A 679 22.75 -29.81 36.27
CA PHE A 679 22.71 -30.49 34.97
C PHE A 679 24.07 -30.50 34.27
N ALA A 680 24.79 -29.38 34.28
CA ALA A 680 26.10 -29.24 33.64
C ALA A 680 27.18 -30.14 34.25
N LYS A 681 27.03 -30.58 35.51
CA LYS A 681 27.95 -31.53 36.16
C LYS A 681 27.85 -32.95 35.60
N LEU A 682 26.71 -33.32 35.03
CA LEU A 682 26.45 -34.68 34.51
C LEU A 682 26.78 -34.78 33.02
N ASN A 683 26.44 -33.74 32.24
CA ASN A 683 26.65 -33.69 30.79
C ASN A 683 26.87 -32.22 30.34
N PRO A 684 27.54 -31.98 29.20
CA PRO A 684 27.62 -30.64 28.61
C PRO A 684 26.22 -30.06 28.36
N LEU A 685 26.02 -28.81 28.75
CA LEU A 685 24.73 -28.13 28.70
C LEU A 685 24.54 -27.40 27.37
N PHE A 686 23.61 -27.87 26.55
CA PHE A 686 23.19 -27.21 25.31
C PHE A 686 21.90 -26.43 25.54
N ALA A 687 22.00 -25.16 25.90
CA ALA A 687 20.85 -24.35 26.31
C ALA A 687 20.52 -23.23 25.31
N LEU A 688 19.24 -23.09 24.97
CA LEU A 688 18.72 -21.99 24.17
C LEU A 688 17.75 -21.15 24.99
N ILE A 689 17.91 -19.82 24.90
CA ILE A 689 17.03 -18.85 25.53
C ILE A 689 16.62 -17.84 24.45
N ASP A 690 15.33 -17.67 24.23
CA ASP A 690 14.79 -16.65 23.33
C ASP A 690 14.10 -15.54 24.12
N GLU A 691 14.18 -14.32 23.59
CA GLU A 691 13.65 -13.09 24.20
C GLU A 691 14.03 -12.89 25.68
N LEU A 692 15.30 -13.10 26.05
CA LEU A 692 15.76 -12.83 27.41
C LEU A 692 15.62 -11.32 27.73
N VAL A 693 14.56 -10.95 28.44
CA VAL A 693 14.35 -9.59 28.95
C VAL A 693 14.90 -9.52 30.37
N LEU A 694 16.00 -8.79 30.56
CA LEU A 694 16.56 -8.53 31.89
C LEU A 694 15.90 -7.27 32.48
N GLU A 695 14.66 -7.35 32.95
CA GLU A 695 14.04 -6.21 33.64
C GLU A 695 14.46 -6.17 35.12
N ARG A 696 14.92 -5.01 35.60
CA ARG A 696 15.13 -4.74 37.03
C ARG A 696 14.16 -3.63 37.46
N GLY A 697 13.37 -3.91 38.51
CA GLY A 697 12.85 -2.86 39.40
C GLY A 697 11.46 -2.26 39.10
N HIS A 698 10.60 -2.93 38.34
CA HIS A 698 9.22 -2.48 38.13
C HIS A 698 8.35 -2.79 39.36
N THR A 699 7.53 -1.83 39.80
CA THR A 699 6.81 -1.88 41.10
C THR A 699 5.43 -2.57 41.05
N GLY A 700 5.15 -3.41 40.06
CA GLY A 700 3.86 -4.11 39.89
C GLY A 700 2.64 -3.23 39.58
N ARG A 701 2.85 -1.91 39.46
CA ARG A 701 1.83 -0.93 39.03
C ARG A 701 1.63 -0.98 37.51
N GLU A 702 0.49 -0.48 37.05
CA GLU A 702 0.26 -0.22 35.61
C GLU A 702 1.44 0.57 35.02
N PRO A 703 1.87 0.31 33.78
CA PRO A 703 3.07 0.91 33.21
C PRO A 703 3.04 2.45 33.25
N ARG A 704 1.85 3.05 33.09
CA ARG A 704 1.66 4.51 33.20
C ARG A 704 2.11 5.08 34.55
N ASP A 705 1.96 4.29 35.62
CA ASP A 705 2.20 4.65 37.02
C ASP A 705 3.49 4.03 37.58
N CYS A 706 4.39 3.55 36.70
CA CYS A 706 5.63 2.88 37.06
C CYS A 706 6.86 3.74 36.74
N ASP A 707 7.60 4.16 37.76
CA ASP A 707 8.81 4.99 37.61
C ASP A 707 9.90 4.31 36.79
N ALA A 708 10.04 2.98 36.93
CA ALA A 708 11.01 2.21 36.15
C ALA A 708 10.63 2.16 34.66
N CYS A 709 9.33 2.04 34.33
CA CYS A 709 8.86 2.15 32.95
C CYS A 709 9.17 3.54 32.37
N GLY A 710 8.92 4.60 33.14
CA GLY A 710 9.27 5.97 32.75
C GLY A 710 10.77 6.15 32.46
N LYS A 711 11.63 5.64 33.33
CA LYS A 711 13.09 5.66 33.13
C LYS A 711 13.52 4.88 31.89
N ASN A 712 12.91 3.74 31.60
CA ASN A 712 13.22 2.95 30.41
C ASN A 712 12.78 3.67 29.12
N VAL A 713 11.61 4.30 29.11
CA VAL A 713 11.12 5.11 27.98
C VAL A 713 12.06 6.30 27.74
N VAL A 714 12.46 7.00 28.80
CA VAL A 714 13.44 8.09 28.73
C VAL A 714 14.78 7.60 28.14
N LYS A 715 15.29 6.48 28.67
CA LYS A 715 16.54 5.88 28.20
C LYS A 715 16.48 5.53 26.72
N PHE A 716 15.37 4.92 26.28
CA PHE A 716 15.15 4.61 24.87
C PHE A 716 15.16 5.88 24.00
N LEU A 717 14.34 6.89 24.35
CA LEU A 717 14.22 8.12 23.55
C LEU A 717 15.54 8.91 23.48
N THR A 718 16.31 8.94 24.57
CA THR A 718 17.56 9.71 24.64
C THR A 718 18.77 8.93 24.11
N GLN A 719 18.93 7.65 24.47
CA GLN A 719 20.14 6.88 24.16
C GLN A 719 20.00 6.05 22.89
N SER A 720 18.81 5.53 22.58
CA SER A 720 18.59 4.69 21.39
C SER A 720 18.15 5.50 20.18
N VAL A 721 17.37 6.57 20.40
CA VAL A 721 16.78 7.36 19.32
C VAL A 721 17.38 8.78 19.20
N GLN A 722 18.21 9.20 20.17
CA GLN A 722 18.92 10.49 20.14
C GLN A 722 17.99 11.68 19.89
N LEU A 723 16.93 11.81 20.71
CA LEU A 723 15.99 12.93 20.65
C LEU A 723 16.67 14.27 21.01
N THR A 724 16.53 15.29 20.17
CA THR A 724 17.21 16.60 20.28
C THR A 724 16.23 17.79 20.29
N ASP A 725 16.70 18.95 20.77
CA ASP A 725 15.95 20.20 20.94
C ASP A 725 16.29 21.30 19.91
N THR A 726 17.13 21.03 18.91
CA THR A 726 17.75 22.12 18.12
C THR A 726 16.84 22.70 17.03
N GLU A 727 16.27 23.88 17.32
CA GLU A 727 16.16 25.01 16.37
C GLU A 727 17.39 25.94 16.44
N THR A 728 18.45 25.58 17.19
CA THR A 728 19.51 26.51 17.59
C THR A 728 20.95 25.98 17.45
N GLU A 729 21.30 25.33 16.35
CA GLU A 729 22.72 25.11 15.97
C GLU A 729 22.94 25.36 14.47
N ILE A 730 22.77 26.60 14.02
CA ILE A 730 23.31 27.11 12.75
C ILE A 730 24.21 28.35 12.97
N ILE A 731 24.37 28.81 14.21
CA ILE A 731 25.17 30.01 14.51
C ILE A 731 26.17 29.67 15.61
N GLU A 732 27.31 29.11 15.21
CA GLU A 732 28.66 29.32 15.78
C GLU A 732 29.62 28.20 15.32
N MET A 733 30.11 28.28 14.08
CA MET A 733 31.46 27.79 13.69
C MET A 733 32.04 28.58 12.51
N ASN A 734 31.77 29.89 12.42
CA ASN A 734 32.57 30.79 11.61
C ASN A 734 33.57 31.52 12.52
N THR A 735 34.60 30.82 12.99
CA THR A 735 35.97 31.33 13.26
C THR A 735 36.75 30.34 14.14
N SER A 736 37.50 29.43 13.52
CA SER A 736 38.85 29.04 13.99
C SER A 736 39.48 28.05 13.01
N THR A 737 40.66 28.44 12.54
CA THR A 737 41.58 27.75 11.63
C THR A 737 42.09 26.41 12.18
N GLY A 738 42.20 25.41 11.30
CA GLY A 738 43.19 24.33 11.39
C GLY A 738 42.66 22.94 11.78
N THR A 739 43.00 21.95 10.94
CA THR A 739 42.79 20.48 11.05
C THR A 739 41.36 19.95 10.86
N GLU A 740 41.03 19.57 9.62
CA GLU A 740 39.81 18.83 9.28
C GLU A 740 39.99 17.32 9.52
N GLN A 741 39.35 16.82 10.57
CA GLN A 741 38.95 15.43 10.68
C GLN A 741 37.60 15.25 9.96
N THR A 742 37.51 14.26 9.10
CA THR A 742 36.29 13.83 8.39
C THR A 742 35.15 13.50 9.35
N THR A 743 34.14 14.37 9.42
CA THR A 743 32.86 14.08 10.09
C THR A 743 31.78 13.78 9.06
N PHE A 744 31.29 12.53 9.08
CA PHE A 744 30.10 12.07 8.40
C PHE A 744 28.90 13.00 8.66
N GLY A 745 28.24 13.45 7.59
CA GLY A 745 27.03 14.29 7.69
C GLY A 745 25.92 13.57 8.47
N GLN A 746 25.54 14.15 9.61
CA GLN A 746 24.50 13.63 10.51
C GLN A 746 23.12 13.67 9.84
N CYS A 747 22.38 12.57 10.01
CA CYS A 747 20.94 12.45 9.72
C CYS A 747 20.17 13.54 10.51
N PRO A 748 19.10 14.17 9.98
CA PRO A 748 18.34 15.16 10.74
C PRO A 748 17.83 14.54 12.04
N ALA A 749 18.28 15.09 13.17
CA ALA A 749 18.04 14.53 14.48
C ALA A 749 16.53 14.49 14.80
N LEU A 750 16.10 13.47 15.54
CA LEU A 750 14.70 13.32 15.90
C LEU A 750 14.31 14.47 16.84
N GLN A 751 13.19 15.15 16.55
CA GLN A 751 12.72 16.30 17.33
C GLN A 751 11.55 15.92 18.24
N TYR A 752 11.27 16.72 19.27
CA TYR A 752 10.16 16.46 20.21
C TYR A 752 8.80 16.27 19.52
N ARG A 753 8.52 17.07 18.47
CA ARG A 753 7.32 16.93 17.64
C ARG A 753 7.21 15.62 16.87
N ASP A 754 8.28 14.85 16.76
CA ASP A 754 8.28 13.57 16.05
C ASP A 754 7.90 12.39 16.96
N VAL A 755 7.63 12.64 18.25
CA VAL A 755 7.29 11.62 19.25
C VAL A 755 5.86 11.80 19.78
N LEU A 756 5.12 10.69 19.84
CA LEU A 756 3.80 10.60 20.48
C LEU A 756 3.78 9.45 21.48
N ILE A 757 3.19 9.68 22.65
CA ILE A 757 2.99 8.67 23.69
C ILE A 757 1.49 8.44 23.87
N LEU A 758 1.06 7.21 23.61
CA LEU A 758 -0.33 6.79 23.66
C LEU A 758 -0.59 5.93 24.88
N PHE A 759 -1.54 6.33 25.71
CA PHE A 759 -1.92 5.61 26.91
C PHE A 759 -3.31 4.99 26.75
N GLU A 760 -3.47 3.71 27.10
CA GLU A 760 -4.79 3.08 27.14
C GLU A 760 -5.69 3.60 28.28
N SER A 761 -5.07 4.09 29.35
CA SER A 761 -5.71 4.66 30.52
C SER A 761 -5.54 6.18 30.53
N ASN A 762 -6.32 6.88 31.37
CA ASN A 762 -6.20 8.32 31.51
C ASN A 762 -4.77 8.71 31.93
N VAL A 763 -4.20 9.66 31.19
CA VAL A 763 -2.88 10.24 31.44
C VAL A 763 -3.04 11.69 31.89
N THR A 764 -2.23 12.10 32.86
CA THR A 764 -2.14 13.48 33.32
C THR A 764 -0.68 13.93 33.30
N GLN A 765 -0.45 15.23 33.49
CA GLN A 765 0.94 15.73 33.65
C GLN A 765 1.64 15.11 34.86
N ASP A 766 0.88 14.60 35.83
CA ASP A 766 1.42 13.97 37.02
C ASP A 766 1.80 12.48 36.85
N SER A 767 1.47 11.87 35.71
CA SER A 767 1.78 10.45 35.48
C SER A 767 3.30 10.20 35.49
N PRO A 768 3.81 9.17 36.22
CA PRO A 768 5.23 8.89 36.35
C PRO A 768 6.05 8.85 35.05
N ILE A 769 5.51 8.27 33.97
CA ILE A 769 6.17 8.30 32.65
C ILE A 769 6.34 9.75 32.14
N VAL A 770 5.32 10.59 32.28
CA VAL A 770 5.33 11.99 31.86
C VAL A 770 6.27 12.83 32.73
N LYS A 771 6.28 12.59 34.05
CA LYS A 771 7.24 13.20 34.99
C LYS A 771 8.67 12.81 34.66
N ALA A 772 8.93 11.55 34.32
CA ALA A 772 10.28 11.09 33.99
C ALA A 772 10.88 11.86 32.81
N LEU A 773 10.07 12.13 31.77
CA LEU A 773 10.45 12.95 30.62
C LEU A 773 10.66 14.42 31.01
N SER A 774 9.73 14.97 31.80
CA SER A 774 9.80 16.37 32.25
C SER A 774 11.03 16.63 33.14
N ASN A 775 11.40 15.67 34.00
CA ASN A 775 12.55 15.77 34.90
C ASN A 775 13.89 15.89 34.16
N ILE A 776 13.98 15.38 32.94
CA ILE A 776 15.16 15.51 32.07
C ILE A 776 15.01 16.61 31.02
N ARG A 777 14.08 17.55 31.25
CA ARG A 777 13.79 18.72 30.40
C ARG A 777 13.26 18.38 29.00
N ILE A 778 12.68 17.20 28.79
CA ILE A 778 11.90 16.94 27.57
C ILE A 778 10.50 17.52 27.78
N PRO A 779 10.07 18.55 27.02
CA PRO A 779 8.74 19.13 27.16
C PRO A 779 7.68 18.13 26.69
N VAL A 780 6.72 17.81 27.57
CA VAL A 780 5.58 16.92 27.25
C VAL A 780 4.27 17.69 27.37
N GLN A 781 3.47 17.69 26.32
CA GLN A 781 2.11 18.22 26.34
C GLN A 781 1.10 17.07 26.41
N VAL A 782 0.36 17.00 27.52
CA VAL A 782 -0.77 16.06 27.65
C VAL A 782 -2.01 16.66 26.99
N ILE A 783 -2.57 15.99 25.99
CA ILE A 783 -3.74 16.45 25.23
C ILE A 783 -4.99 15.69 25.69
N ASP A 784 -6.04 16.46 26.02
CA ASP A 784 -7.38 15.97 26.30
C ASP A 784 -8.38 16.56 25.28
N PHE A 785 -8.77 15.74 24.29
CA PHE A 785 -9.65 16.16 23.19
C PHE A 785 -11.11 16.40 23.62
N GLN A 786 -11.47 16.15 24.89
CA GLN A 786 -12.78 16.54 25.43
C GLN A 786 -12.83 18.03 25.86
N LYS A 787 -11.71 18.76 25.82
CA LYS A 787 -11.65 20.19 26.17
C LYS A 787 -11.16 21.04 24.98
N PRO A 788 -11.95 22.01 24.48
CA PRO A 788 -11.74 22.68 23.18
C PRO A 788 -10.63 23.76 23.14
N SER A 789 -9.58 23.66 23.97
CA SER A 789 -8.62 24.78 24.14
C SER A 789 -7.13 24.44 24.06
N SER A 790 -6.73 23.21 23.74
CA SER A 790 -5.30 22.88 23.64
C SER A 790 -4.76 23.08 22.23
N THR A 791 -4.16 24.24 21.95
CA THR A 791 -3.29 24.42 20.77
C THR A 791 -2.13 23.43 20.86
N ILE A 792 -1.91 22.63 19.81
CA ILE A 792 -0.84 21.62 19.77
C ILE A 792 0.51 22.34 19.63
N CYS A 793 1.38 22.17 20.62
CA CYS A 793 2.70 22.79 20.64
C CYS A 793 3.70 21.96 19.81
N MET A 794 4.23 22.56 18.74
CA MET A 794 5.20 21.91 17.83
C MET A 794 6.61 21.74 18.40
N SER A 795 6.88 22.17 19.64
CA SER A 795 8.15 21.96 20.34
C SER A 795 8.04 20.98 21.51
N SER A 796 7.00 20.13 21.55
CA SER A 796 6.79 19.18 22.64
C SER A 796 6.47 17.77 22.17
N VAL A 797 6.83 16.79 23.01
CA VAL A 797 6.35 15.42 22.89
C VAL A 797 4.89 15.40 23.29
N LEU A 798 4.04 14.76 22.49
CA LEU A 798 2.62 14.70 22.80
C LEU A 798 2.30 13.43 23.58
N ALA A 799 1.49 13.55 24.63
CA ALA A 799 0.98 12.44 25.40
C ALA A 799 -0.56 12.49 25.41
N ALA A 800 -1.23 11.39 25.10
CA ALA A 800 -2.69 11.39 25.08
C ALA A 800 -3.30 9.99 25.24
N ARG A 801 -4.59 9.95 25.57
CA ARG A 801 -5.35 8.70 25.68
C ARG A 801 -5.73 8.17 24.29
N THR A 802 -5.63 6.85 24.09
CA THR A 802 -5.94 6.18 22.82
C THR A 802 -7.37 6.41 22.32
N SER A 803 -8.35 6.55 23.23
CA SER A 803 -9.74 6.86 22.88
C SER A 803 -9.94 8.31 22.44
N SER A 804 -9.08 9.23 22.90
CA SER A 804 -9.22 10.66 22.64
C SER A 804 -8.55 11.08 21.33
N LEU A 805 -7.64 10.28 20.76
CA LEU A 805 -6.98 10.62 19.50
C LEU A 805 -7.85 10.43 18.26
N CYS A 806 -7.88 11.50 17.46
CA CYS A 806 -8.17 11.50 16.03
C CYS A 806 -6.85 11.69 15.24
N THR A 807 -6.54 10.76 14.34
CA THR A 807 -5.62 10.86 13.17
C THR A 807 -4.18 11.41 13.32
N LEU A 808 -3.69 11.69 14.53
CA LEU A 808 -2.35 12.25 14.73
C LEU A 808 -1.25 11.20 14.55
N ARG A 809 -0.39 11.37 13.53
CA ARG A 809 0.71 10.47 13.22
C ARG A 809 2.07 11.07 13.55
N ARG A 810 2.94 10.29 14.20
CA ARG A 810 4.32 10.67 14.55
C ARG A 810 5.33 9.60 14.11
N LYS A 811 6.60 10.00 13.95
CA LYS A 811 7.67 9.07 13.53
C LYS A 811 7.88 7.99 14.58
N VAL A 812 7.94 8.39 15.85
CA VAL A 812 8.06 7.47 16.99
C VAL A 812 6.77 7.50 17.79
N VAL A 813 6.20 6.33 18.04
CA VAL A 813 5.03 6.17 18.92
C VAL A 813 5.38 5.23 20.07
N VAL A 814 5.20 5.69 21.29
CA VAL A 814 5.31 4.87 22.51
C VAL A 814 3.90 4.52 22.97
N TYR A 815 3.52 3.26 22.82
CA TYR A 815 2.23 2.73 23.24
C TYR A 815 2.32 2.11 24.64
N VAL A 816 1.55 2.65 25.59
CA VAL A 816 1.54 2.25 26.99
C VAL A 816 0.23 1.52 27.32
N GLU A 817 0.34 0.22 27.55
CA GLU A 817 -0.76 -0.68 27.84
C GLU A 817 -1.33 -0.46 29.25
N GLY A 818 -2.64 -0.65 29.41
CA GLY A 818 -3.33 -0.41 30.67
C GLY A 818 -3.58 -1.67 31.51
N ALA A 819 -3.79 -1.49 32.81
CA ALA A 819 -4.01 -2.59 33.75
C ALA A 819 -5.53 -2.82 33.94
N GLY A 820 -6.12 -3.75 33.19
CA GLY A 820 -7.52 -4.15 33.40
C GLY A 820 -7.95 -5.39 32.62
N ASN A 821 -8.90 -6.17 33.17
CA ASN A 821 -9.63 -7.21 32.42
C ASN A 821 -10.56 -6.52 31.41
N ARG A 822 -9.99 -6.00 30.33
CA ARG A 822 -10.76 -5.43 29.22
C ARG A 822 -11.00 -6.53 28.16
N SER A 823 -12.13 -6.47 27.47
CA SER A 823 -12.44 -7.42 26.40
C SER A 823 -11.33 -7.43 25.34
N ASN A 824 -11.01 -8.60 24.78
CA ASN A 824 -9.96 -8.78 23.75
C ASN A 824 -10.04 -7.74 22.61
N ILE A 825 -11.26 -7.31 22.26
CA ILE A 825 -11.54 -6.34 21.19
C ILE A 825 -11.00 -4.94 21.52
N SER A 826 -11.14 -4.49 22.77
CA SER A 826 -10.69 -3.14 23.18
C SER A 826 -9.17 -3.02 23.23
N LEU A 827 -8.49 -4.08 23.67
CA LEU A 827 -7.03 -4.20 23.72
C LEU A 827 -6.43 -4.28 22.29
N GLN A 828 -7.08 -5.05 21.40
CA GLN A 828 -6.72 -5.09 19.98
C GLN A 828 -6.89 -3.71 19.30
N ARG A 829 -8.00 -3.02 19.56
CA ARG A 829 -8.26 -1.67 19.02
C ARG A 829 -7.21 -0.66 19.47
N GLY A 830 -6.83 -0.68 20.75
CA GLY A 830 -5.77 0.19 21.27
C GLY A 830 -4.43 -0.05 20.58
N ARG A 831 -3.99 -1.32 20.51
CA ARG A 831 -2.73 -1.70 19.85
C ARG A 831 -2.72 -1.33 18.36
N GLN A 832 -3.85 -1.49 17.68
CA GLN A 832 -4.03 -1.07 16.29
C GLN A 832 -3.92 0.46 16.14
N LYS A 833 -4.47 1.25 17.06
CA LYS A 833 -4.26 2.71 17.08
C LYS A 833 -2.80 3.09 17.30
N GLY A 834 -2.07 2.36 18.15
CA GLY A 834 -0.63 2.51 18.29
C GLY A 834 0.10 2.33 16.96
N LEU A 835 -0.27 1.29 16.21
CA LEU A 835 0.27 0.99 14.89
C LEU A 835 -0.08 2.04 13.83
N THR A 836 -1.33 2.47 13.74
CA THR A 836 -1.78 3.42 12.71
C THR A 836 -1.35 4.86 12.97
N SER A 837 -0.95 5.18 14.22
CA SER A 837 -0.39 6.48 14.60
C SER A 837 1.12 6.57 14.34
N CYS A 838 1.78 5.45 14.03
CA CYS A 838 3.23 5.36 13.88
C CYS A 838 3.65 5.33 12.40
N THR A 839 4.65 6.14 12.02
CA THR A 839 5.19 6.15 10.65
C THR A 839 6.59 5.56 10.52
N SER A 840 7.30 5.32 11.62
CA SER A 840 8.66 4.75 11.58
C SER A 840 8.92 3.72 12.68
N GLN A 841 8.83 4.10 13.96
CA GLN A 841 9.18 3.22 15.08
C GLN A 841 8.12 3.17 16.16
N LEU A 842 7.54 1.98 16.37
CA LEU A 842 6.54 1.72 17.40
C LEU A 842 7.19 1.00 18.59
N VAL A 843 6.97 1.52 19.78
CA VAL A 843 7.47 0.97 21.04
C VAL A 843 6.28 0.54 21.89
N PHE A 844 6.28 -0.71 22.36
CA PHE A 844 5.26 -1.20 23.28
C PHE A 844 5.80 -1.23 24.71
N VAL A 845 5.09 -0.58 25.63
CA VAL A 845 5.29 -0.69 27.08
C VAL A 845 4.12 -1.50 27.61
N LYS A 846 4.36 -2.78 27.89
CA LYS A 846 3.32 -3.76 28.25
C LYS A 846 3.19 -3.90 29.76
N TYR A 847 1.99 -4.27 30.20
CA TYR A 847 1.73 -4.65 31.59
C TYR A 847 1.73 -6.18 31.72
N ASN A 848 2.74 -6.75 32.37
CA ASN A 848 2.72 -8.16 32.78
C ASN A 848 2.13 -8.25 34.18
N LYS A 849 0.97 -8.90 34.32
CA LYS A 849 0.52 -9.40 35.62
C LYS A 849 1.38 -10.61 35.97
N ASN A 850 2.03 -10.54 37.14
CA ASN A 850 2.67 -11.68 37.80
C ASN A 850 1.74 -12.90 37.87
#